data_AF-A0A8S1J5U7-F1
#
_entry.id   AF-A0A8S1J5U7-F1
#
_cell.length_a   1.000
_cell.length_b   1.000
_cell.length_c   1.000
_cell.angle_alpha   90.00
_cell.angle_beta   90.00
_cell.angle_gamma   90.00
#
_symmetry.space_group_name_H-M   'P 1'
#
loop_
_entity.id
_entity.type
_entity.pdbx_description
1 polymer ?
#
loop_
_entity_poly.entity_id
_entity_poly.type
_entity_poly.pdbx_seq_one_letter_code
_entity_poly.pdbx_strand_id
1 'polypeptide(L)'
;MLRRLRWALAAAWRSAPDRRGPARRRGGHEAIPGAWGRSGGREWVSHYGSLQYARQSQAPPVSGFQEEELRKLLGVLVRLEDKRPGGADDAIKFNFGGVRIDGALRDARPSAGHADPEEDPTEGLLRRQRALECRALFDAVEKYKRALSSAREREMLAAMPTARRMLVEWFGPLRDSIREQQQRYIDAKIYNYGTSQQAPIFVLLPPEELAVLTMHSLLSAIFRGDEADGGSQISFVRAAKKVARSVQSQVTLLHLKAKIGIENKKRRVLNRLKKQIDEGKEETEVIESHGLDDWEVAMLKSALKLQQNLRMVRNRWNQPGVTMHEVNKHAYKLPSDVANWDERVMLKVGASLIDIFRKVATIKVHKPTKRGGYNSMEPAITHEIQWTRYAYGLRCIGLLKCHPKLVEWVESEDLHPAIALERASPMLVPPRPWRSCMDGGYLTIKSCVMKNKGEKEQMAVLKKADEYLGQSGGPNAVYEALNVLGNTPWQINKEMLKIVETVWANGGGMLDLPSKENLPMPVLLPPQYRLLAADGALHARYAYESRAETYNRKLAVKRIRKRNRELHSMRCDLNLKLSVAKEFQDEEAIYFPHSIDFRGRAYPIPPHLNHLGSDVCRSLLQFAVGRPLGPSGLDWLLIQVANLYGQGADKLPLHGRRKFGEEHLEMIIDSAENPLDGMQWWMQGSEPWQLLATCKDVRNAYASGNPETYCSKMHVHQDGSCNGLQHYAALGRDEKGGTAVNLVPADAPQDPYTQISHIVQKRVVSDVAKGLWPAQSLQGQVDRKLVKQTVMTSVYGVTFVGARDQIANRLQERGWDDEHTVFRTSSYAATVTLDGLNQMFKSAKEIMRWLGQCASLIADRNKTVMWRTPLGLPATQPYKREGSTCVRTVLQQLRLSVPLGVSAPVQKRRQKTAFPPNYIHSLDSTHMMMTALGCHEAGIEFAGVHDSFWTHAGTVDSMNAILREKFTELHSKPLLQMLRDDLQRQHPGVDFPPVPPQGNLDLDAIQKSVYFFS
;
A
#
# COMPACT_ATOMS: atom_id res chain seq x y z
N MET A 1 -54.41 4.04 29.46
CA MET A 1 -54.41 3.09 28.33
C MET A 1 -53.07 2.36 28.11
N LEU A 2 -51.95 3.05 27.84
CA LEU A 2 -50.65 2.42 27.46
C LEU A 2 -50.08 1.36 28.43
N ARG A 3 -50.46 1.34 29.72
CA ARG A 3 -50.08 0.27 30.67
C ARG A 3 -50.79 -1.07 30.44
N ARG A 4 -52.01 -1.11 29.86
CA ARG A 4 -52.72 -2.38 29.53
C ARG A 4 -52.20 -3.03 28.24
N LEU A 5 -51.81 -2.22 27.25
CA LEU A 5 -51.18 -2.70 26.00
C LEU A 5 -49.84 -3.43 26.23
N ARG A 6 -49.07 -3.03 27.26
CA ARG A 6 -47.81 -3.68 27.62
C ARG A 6 -47.95 -5.06 28.27
N TRP A 7 -49.09 -5.37 28.89
CA TRP A 7 -49.32 -6.68 29.52
C TRP A 7 -49.78 -7.74 28.52
N ALA A 8 -50.63 -7.37 27.54
CA ALA A 8 -51.13 -8.30 26.52
C ALA A 8 -50.01 -8.86 25.62
N LEU A 9 -49.05 -8.02 25.19
CA LEU A 9 -47.92 -8.45 24.36
C LEU A 9 -46.90 -9.34 25.11
N ALA A 10 -46.86 -9.27 26.45
CA ALA A 10 -45.96 -10.10 27.26
C ALA A 10 -46.47 -11.54 27.43
N ALA A 11 -47.79 -11.77 27.33
CA ALA A 11 -48.40 -13.10 27.40
C ALA A 11 -48.19 -13.91 26.11
N ALA A 12 -48.35 -13.28 24.95
CA ALA A 12 -48.28 -13.95 23.64
C ALA A 12 -46.90 -14.51 23.28
N TRP A 13 -45.81 -14.08 23.93
CA TRP A 13 -44.44 -14.51 23.63
C TRP A 13 -43.94 -15.68 24.50
N ARG A 14 -44.76 -16.20 25.43
CA ARG A 14 -44.39 -17.32 26.32
C ARG A 14 -45.02 -18.67 25.93
N SER A 15 -45.79 -18.72 24.85
CA SER A 15 -46.57 -19.91 24.45
C SER A 15 -46.49 -20.21 22.95
N ALA A 16 -45.33 -20.68 22.48
CA ALA A 16 -45.19 -21.37 21.19
C ALA A 16 -44.08 -22.44 21.32
N PRO A 17 -44.36 -23.74 21.10
CA PRO A 17 -43.48 -24.82 21.54
C PRO A 17 -42.33 -25.14 20.57
N ASP A 18 -41.27 -25.71 21.15
CA ASP A 18 -40.13 -26.31 20.46
C ASP A 18 -40.56 -27.48 19.55
N ARG A 19 -39.95 -27.58 18.37
CA ARG A 19 -40.05 -28.75 17.48
C ARG A 19 -38.70 -29.06 16.84
N ARG A 20 -37.85 -29.74 17.62
CA ARG A 20 -36.84 -30.66 17.06
C ARG A 20 -37.52 -31.94 16.58
N GLY A 21 -37.18 -32.44 15.39
CA GLY A 21 -37.63 -33.75 14.89
C GLY A 21 -36.99 -34.09 13.53
N PRO A 22 -36.65 -35.35 13.22
CA PRO A 22 -35.52 -35.64 12.32
C PRO A 22 -35.86 -36.48 11.06
N ALA A 23 -34.81 -37.01 10.40
CA ALA A 23 -34.82 -38.00 9.31
C ALA A 23 -35.00 -37.45 7.86
N ARG A 24 -34.53 -38.09 6.78
CA ARG A 24 -33.81 -39.39 6.60
C ARG A 24 -32.97 -39.42 5.29
N ARG A 25 -32.10 -40.41 5.13
CA ARG A 25 -31.32 -40.70 3.89
C ARG A 25 -32.16 -41.37 2.78
N ARG A 26 -31.82 -41.13 1.50
CA ARG A 26 -31.87 -41.96 0.26
C ARG A 26 -31.37 -41.07 -0.90
N GLY A 27 -30.70 -41.48 -1.99
CA GLY A 27 -30.15 -42.78 -2.39
C GLY A 27 -30.34 -43.05 -3.90
N GLY A 28 -29.28 -43.07 -4.73
CA GLY A 28 -29.30 -43.40 -6.18
C GLY A 28 -29.90 -42.32 -7.11
N HIS A 29 -29.68 -42.26 -8.44
CA HIS A 29 -28.84 -43.03 -9.40
C HIS A 29 -28.43 -42.12 -10.59
N GLU A 30 -27.45 -42.55 -11.41
CA GLU A 30 -27.15 -42.27 -12.85
C GLU A 30 -27.49 -40.90 -13.52
N ALA A 31 -26.57 -40.21 -14.23
CA ALA A 31 -25.99 -40.49 -15.58
C ALA A 31 -27.07 -40.45 -16.71
N ILE A 32 -26.99 -39.79 -17.88
CA ILE A 32 -25.93 -39.39 -18.83
C ILE A 32 -26.60 -38.43 -19.91
N PRO A 33 -25.94 -37.86 -20.96
CA PRO A 33 -26.32 -36.53 -21.52
C PRO A 33 -26.90 -36.46 -22.96
N GLY A 34 -27.36 -35.26 -23.34
CA GLY A 34 -27.59 -34.76 -24.73
C GLY A 34 -28.01 -33.28 -24.66
N ALA A 35 -27.43 -32.31 -25.39
CA ALA A 35 -27.34 -32.10 -26.85
C ALA A 35 -28.64 -31.53 -27.47
N TRP A 36 -28.50 -30.79 -28.59
CA TRP A 36 -29.53 -29.96 -29.28
C TRP A 36 -29.92 -28.66 -28.53
N GLY A 37 -30.26 -27.55 -29.19
CA GLY A 37 -30.28 -27.22 -30.63
C GLY A 37 -30.70 -25.76 -30.84
N ARG A 38 -30.40 -25.16 -32.01
CA ARG A 38 -30.77 -23.75 -32.31
C ARG A 38 -32.20 -23.64 -32.88
N SER A 39 -33.03 -22.79 -32.27
CA SER A 39 -34.12 -21.99 -32.87
C SER A 39 -34.88 -21.30 -31.72
N GLY A 40 -35.59 -20.19 -31.86
CA GLY A 40 -35.75 -19.22 -32.95
C GLY A 40 -36.35 -17.95 -32.33
N GLY A 41 -36.33 -16.82 -33.03
CA GLY A 41 -36.82 -15.55 -32.47
C GLY A 41 -38.33 -15.52 -32.24
N ARG A 42 -38.76 -14.75 -31.23
CA ARG A 42 -40.05 -14.04 -31.27
C ARG A 42 -39.99 -12.81 -30.37
N GLU A 43 -40.24 -11.66 -30.96
CA GLU A 43 -40.45 -10.40 -30.27
C GLU A 43 -41.71 -10.50 -29.41
N TRP A 44 -41.73 -9.83 -28.24
CA TRP A 44 -42.99 -9.47 -27.60
C TRP A 44 -42.94 -8.02 -27.12
N VAL A 45 -43.98 -7.31 -27.52
CA VAL A 45 -44.13 -5.86 -27.48
C VAL A 45 -44.57 -5.40 -26.09
N SER A 46 -44.11 -4.23 -25.67
CA SER A 46 -44.61 -3.55 -24.46
C SER A 46 -46.06 -3.10 -24.64
N HIS A 47 -46.94 -3.39 -23.68
CA HIS A 47 -48.16 -2.60 -23.47
C HIS A 47 -48.49 -2.45 -21.97
N TYR A 48 -48.91 -1.24 -21.60
CA TYR A 48 -49.56 -0.92 -20.33
C TYR A 48 -50.99 -1.48 -20.32
N GLY A 49 -51.58 -1.76 -19.15
CA GLY A 49 -53.04 -1.92 -19.06
C GLY A 49 -53.62 -2.78 -17.93
N SER A 50 -53.76 -2.19 -16.74
CA SER A 50 -55.05 -2.07 -16.02
C SER A 50 -55.95 -3.29 -15.65
N LEU A 51 -56.20 -3.39 -14.33
CA LEU A 51 -57.50 -3.61 -13.63
C LEU A 51 -57.97 -5.01 -13.13
N GLN A 52 -58.10 -5.09 -11.79
CA GLN A 52 -59.23 -5.58 -10.95
C GLN A 52 -59.77 -7.03 -11.10
N TYR A 53 -60.13 -7.77 -10.04
CA TYR A 53 -61.06 -7.51 -8.91
C TYR A 53 -60.50 -8.10 -7.58
N ALA A 54 -60.63 -7.49 -6.39
CA ALA A 54 -61.79 -7.40 -5.47
C ALA A 54 -62.24 -8.77 -4.87
N ARG A 55 -62.77 -8.90 -3.64
CA ARG A 55 -63.55 -7.96 -2.81
C ARG A 55 -63.70 -8.42 -1.32
N GLN A 56 -64.36 -7.58 -0.49
CA GLN A 56 -64.87 -7.80 0.91
C GLN A 56 -63.79 -7.74 2.03
N SER A 57 -63.96 -7.11 3.20
CA SER A 57 -65.02 -6.26 3.83
C SER A 57 -64.46 -5.64 5.15
N GLN A 58 -65.00 -4.62 5.86
CA GLN A 58 -66.01 -3.58 5.58
C GLN A 58 -65.83 -2.30 6.48
N ALA A 59 -66.42 -1.19 6.02
CA ALA A 59 -67.01 0.01 6.68
C ALA A 59 -67.31 0.09 8.22
N PRO A 60 -67.59 1.29 8.81
CA PRO A 60 -67.18 2.69 8.44
C PRO A 60 -66.89 3.62 9.69
N PRO A 61 -67.25 4.94 9.84
CA PRO A 61 -66.33 5.96 10.39
C PRO A 61 -66.89 6.80 11.57
N VAL A 62 -66.17 7.85 12.06
CA VAL A 62 -66.71 9.16 12.50
C VAL A 62 -65.60 10.24 12.40
N SER A 63 -65.97 11.45 11.97
CA SER A 63 -65.15 12.68 11.85
C SER A 63 -65.27 13.64 13.03
N GLY A 64 -64.30 14.55 13.25
CA GLY A 64 -64.50 15.71 14.12
C GLY A 64 -63.32 16.70 14.23
N PHE A 65 -63.63 18.00 14.06
CA PHE A 65 -62.84 19.21 14.33
C PHE A 65 -61.57 19.51 13.48
N GLN A 66 -61.20 20.78 13.25
CA GLN A 66 -61.98 21.94 12.75
C GLN A 66 -61.00 23.01 12.23
N GLU A 67 -61.39 23.79 11.22
CA GLU A 67 -60.50 24.70 10.48
C GLU A 67 -60.09 25.98 11.25
N GLU A 68 -60.69 26.21 12.42
CA GLU A 68 -60.52 27.42 13.26
C GLU A 68 -59.17 27.47 14.00
N GLU A 69 -58.59 26.33 14.40
CA GLU A 69 -57.32 26.30 15.15
C GLU A 69 -56.10 26.65 14.28
N LEU A 70 -56.15 26.30 12.99
CA LEU A 70 -55.10 26.62 12.02
C LEU A 70 -54.96 28.13 11.77
N ARG A 71 -56.03 28.91 11.97
CA ARG A 71 -55.98 30.38 11.85
C ARG A 71 -55.40 31.09 13.07
N LYS A 72 -55.41 30.48 14.27
CA LYS A 72 -54.81 31.09 15.47
C LYS A 72 -53.28 30.97 15.52
N LEU A 73 -52.69 29.95 14.91
CA LEU A 73 -51.23 29.76 14.85
C LEU A 73 -50.51 30.68 13.84
N LEU A 74 -51.22 31.18 12.83
CA LEU A 74 -50.66 32.13 11.84
C LEU A 74 -50.72 33.60 12.28
N GLY A 75 -51.41 33.92 13.38
CA GLY A 75 -51.61 35.30 13.86
C GLY A 75 -50.46 35.92 14.66
N VAL A 76 -49.41 35.16 14.99
CA VAL A 76 -48.29 35.63 15.85
C VAL A 76 -47.09 36.13 15.04
N LEU A 77 -47.09 35.97 13.71
CA LEU A 77 -45.97 36.28 12.82
C LEU A 77 -45.98 37.71 12.21
N VAL A 78 -46.84 38.63 12.70
CA VAL A 78 -47.08 39.94 12.04
C VAL A 78 -46.90 41.14 12.98
N ARG A 79 -46.19 41.00 14.12
CA ARG A 79 -45.76 42.17 14.94
C ARG A 79 -44.39 41.95 15.56
N LEU A 80 -43.34 42.39 14.86
CA LEU A 80 -42.13 43.08 15.37
C LEU A 80 -41.02 43.16 14.29
N GLU A 81 -41.38 43.57 13.07
CA GLU A 81 -40.45 44.37 12.26
C GLU A 81 -40.65 45.83 12.66
N ASP A 82 -39.80 46.35 13.54
CA ASP A 82 -39.31 47.74 13.48
C ASP A 82 -38.35 48.04 14.64
N LYS A 83 -37.07 48.21 14.30
CA LYS A 83 -36.12 49.24 14.80
C LYS A 83 -34.67 48.85 14.52
N ARG A 84 -34.02 49.58 13.61
CA ARG A 84 -32.59 49.91 13.74
C ARG A 84 -32.48 51.03 14.81
N PRO A 85 -31.44 51.00 15.65
CA PRO A 85 -30.23 51.79 15.39
C PRO A 85 -28.99 50.88 15.46
N GLY A 86 -27.78 51.24 15.03
CA GLY A 86 -27.14 52.55 14.86
C GLY A 86 -25.73 52.39 15.46
N GLY A 87 -24.68 52.78 14.74
CA GLY A 87 -23.31 52.51 15.16
C GLY A 87 -22.74 53.56 16.12
N ALA A 88 -21.90 53.13 17.05
CA ALA A 88 -20.86 53.91 17.70
C ALA A 88 -19.85 52.95 18.36
N ASP A 89 -18.58 53.33 18.38
CA ASP A 89 -17.56 52.70 19.23
C ASP A 89 -17.89 52.97 20.71
N ASP A 90 -17.72 51.97 21.58
CA ASP A 90 -17.03 52.22 22.85
C ASP A 90 -16.53 50.93 23.53
N ALA A 91 -15.43 51.06 24.27
CA ALA A 91 -14.69 49.92 24.80
C ALA A 91 -15.15 49.50 26.20
N ILE A 92 -15.45 48.20 26.39
CA ILE A 92 -15.52 47.59 27.73
C ILE A 92 -14.42 46.53 27.85
N LYS A 93 -13.33 46.93 28.52
CA LYS A 93 -12.23 46.04 28.91
C LYS A 93 -12.68 45.10 30.02
N PHE A 94 -12.57 43.79 29.82
CA PHE A 94 -12.47 42.83 30.93
C PHE A 94 -11.10 42.18 30.92
N ASN A 95 -10.35 42.44 31.99
CA ASN A 95 -8.99 41.96 32.19
C ASN A 95 -9.04 40.73 33.11
N PHE A 96 -8.57 39.58 32.65
CA PHE A 96 -8.38 38.40 33.52
C PHE A 96 -6.95 37.88 33.38
N GLY A 97 -6.34 37.62 34.54
CA GLY A 97 -4.91 37.41 34.70
C GLY A 97 -4.35 36.18 33.98
N GLY A 98 -3.04 36.21 33.75
CA GLY A 98 -2.37 35.24 32.89
C GLY A 98 -2.21 33.85 33.51
N VAL A 99 -2.34 32.83 32.64
CA VAL A 99 -1.15 32.10 32.17
C VAL A 99 -1.28 31.91 30.65
N ARG A 100 -0.40 32.57 29.87
CA ARG A 100 -0.37 32.43 28.39
C ARG A 100 0.26 31.10 27.98
N ILE A 101 -0.55 30.10 27.65
CA ILE A 101 -0.10 28.93 26.87
C ILE A 101 -0.17 29.28 25.37
N ASP A 102 0.65 30.24 24.94
CA ASP A 102 0.68 30.71 23.55
C ASP A 102 2.09 30.97 22.99
N GLY A 103 3.13 31.05 23.84
CA GLY A 103 4.48 31.50 23.46
C GLY A 103 5.48 30.45 22.98
N ALA A 104 5.14 29.15 22.94
CA ALA A 104 6.14 28.08 22.70
C ALA A 104 5.89 27.22 21.44
N LEU A 105 4.83 27.48 20.67
CA LEU A 105 4.42 26.63 19.55
C LEU A 105 3.84 27.38 18.33
N ARG A 106 3.78 28.72 18.35
CA ARG A 106 3.21 29.52 17.25
C ARG A 106 4.25 30.04 16.25
N ASP A 107 5.45 30.40 16.70
CA ASP A 107 6.49 31.03 15.86
C ASP A 107 7.47 30.02 15.23
N ALA A 108 6.92 28.91 14.71
CA ALA A 108 7.67 27.93 13.93
C ALA A 108 7.31 28.02 12.44
N ARG A 109 7.42 29.22 11.86
CA ARG A 109 7.89 29.37 10.48
C ARG A 109 9.32 29.87 10.54
N PRO A 110 10.32 29.04 10.26
CA PRO A 110 11.56 29.58 9.71
C PRO A 110 11.20 30.17 8.35
N SER A 111 11.29 31.48 8.21
CA SER A 111 11.90 32.03 7.00
C SER A 111 13.28 31.38 6.86
N ALA A 112 13.72 31.09 5.63
CA ALA A 112 15.09 30.64 5.41
C ALA A 112 16.05 31.77 5.84
N GLY A 113 16.62 31.66 7.04
CA GLY A 113 17.40 32.71 7.69
C GLY A 113 17.16 32.76 9.20
N HIS A 114 18.23 32.52 9.95
CA HIS A 114 18.39 32.62 11.42
C HIS A 114 17.76 31.48 12.24
N ALA A 115 18.61 30.51 12.60
CA ALA A 115 18.42 29.65 13.76
C ALA A 115 19.00 30.34 15.02
N ASP A 116 18.41 30.10 16.19
CA ASP A 116 19.01 30.51 17.47
C ASP A 116 20.35 29.79 17.68
N PRO A 117 21.46 30.48 18.04
CA PRO A 117 22.79 29.87 18.10
C PRO A 117 23.03 28.81 19.19
N GLU A 118 22.07 28.58 20.10
CA GLU A 118 22.26 27.75 21.32
C GLU A 118 21.42 26.47 21.40
N GLU A 119 20.56 26.15 20.41
CA GLU A 119 19.86 24.85 20.41
C GLU A 119 20.73 23.74 19.79
N ASP A 120 20.87 22.62 20.51
CA ASP A 120 21.44 21.37 19.98
C ASP A 120 20.75 20.99 18.65
N PRO A 121 21.48 20.92 17.52
CA PRO A 121 20.92 20.59 16.20
C PRO A 121 20.10 19.29 16.21
N THR A 122 20.48 18.34 17.07
CA THR A 122 19.82 17.04 17.25
C THR A 122 18.39 17.20 17.80
N GLU A 123 18.20 18.05 18.81
CA GLU A 123 16.88 18.31 19.40
C GLU A 123 16.01 19.15 18.44
N GLY A 124 16.61 20.05 17.66
CA GLY A 124 15.94 20.76 16.57
C GLY A 124 15.35 19.79 15.52
N LEU A 125 16.16 18.87 14.99
CA LEU A 125 15.70 17.83 14.06
C LEU A 125 14.66 16.89 14.70
N LEU A 126 14.84 16.51 15.97
CA LEU A 126 13.87 15.66 16.69
C LEU A 126 12.50 16.33 16.85
N ARG A 127 12.47 17.66 17.09
CA ARG A 127 11.23 18.45 17.10
C ARG A 127 10.61 18.55 15.71
N ARG A 128 11.41 18.77 14.65
CA ARG A 128 10.92 18.76 13.25
C ARG A 128 10.32 17.41 12.87
N GLN A 129 10.97 16.28 13.19
CA GLN A 129 10.42 14.94 12.95
C GLN A 129 9.10 14.71 13.69
N ARG A 130 9.05 15.04 14.99
CA ARG A 130 7.80 14.97 15.78
C ARG A 130 6.71 15.83 15.17
N ALA A 131 7.05 17.00 14.62
CA ALA A 131 6.11 17.86 13.92
C ALA A 131 5.58 17.20 12.64
N LEU A 132 6.43 16.65 11.75
CA LEU A 132 6.02 15.95 10.53
C LEU A 132 5.01 14.83 10.82
N GLU A 133 5.33 13.93 11.76
CA GLU A 133 4.45 12.82 12.12
C GLU A 133 3.11 13.26 12.74
N CYS A 134 3.08 14.42 13.39
CA CYS A 134 1.96 14.88 14.20
C CYS A 134 1.10 15.98 13.58
N ARG A 135 1.63 16.74 12.61
CA ARG A 135 1.00 17.95 12.07
C ARG A 135 0.33 17.76 10.71
N ALA A 136 0.62 16.71 9.93
CA ALA A 136 0.04 16.51 8.59
C ALA A 136 -1.50 16.70 8.52
N LEU A 137 -2.27 16.25 9.53
CA LEU A 137 -3.71 16.55 9.60
C LEU A 137 -4.03 17.97 10.09
N PHE A 138 -3.27 18.49 11.05
CA PHE A 138 -3.46 19.83 11.60
C PHE A 138 -3.17 20.90 10.54
N ASP A 139 -2.05 20.81 9.83
CA ASP A 139 -1.66 21.75 8.78
C ASP A 139 -2.64 21.70 7.60
N ALA A 140 -3.17 20.53 7.26
CA ALA A 140 -4.27 20.41 6.29
C ALA A 140 -5.55 21.12 6.77
N VAL A 141 -5.98 20.91 8.03
CA VAL A 141 -7.13 21.59 8.64
C VAL A 141 -6.93 23.11 8.67
N GLU A 142 -5.76 23.60 9.09
CA GLU A 142 -5.44 25.02 9.14
C GLU A 142 -5.36 25.64 7.74
N LYS A 143 -4.86 24.91 6.74
CA LYS A 143 -4.88 25.33 5.32
C LYS A 143 -6.32 25.58 4.85
N TYR A 144 -7.26 24.69 5.16
CA TYR A 144 -8.67 24.91 4.81
C TYR A 144 -9.33 26.03 5.63
N LYS A 145 -9.01 26.17 6.92
CA LYS A 145 -9.52 27.30 7.71
C LYS A 145 -9.02 28.64 7.17
N ARG A 146 -7.72 28.77 6.88
CA ARG A 146 -7.13 29.97 6.26
C ARG A 146 -7.79 30.26 4.92
N ALA A 147 -7.92 29.25 4.05
CA ALA A 147 -8.59 29.41 2.77
C ALA A 147 -10.07 29.84 2.92
N LEU A 148 -10.81 29.34 3.92
CA LEU A 148 -12.17 29.79 4.23
C LEU A 148 -12.26 31.18 4.89
N SER A 149 -11.24 31.62 5.63
CA SER A 149 -11.18 32.97 6.19
C SER A 149 -10.86 33.98 5.09
N SER A 150 -9.78 33.76 4.34
CA SER A 150 -9.42 34.58 3.18
C SER A 150 -10.46 34.51 2.05
N ALA A 151 -11.32 33.48 2.01
CA ALA A 151 -12.48 33.45 1.11
C ALA A 151 -13.55 34.50 1.42
N ARG A 152 -13.63 34.98 2.67
CA ARG A 152 -14.56 36.06 3.06
C ARG A 152 -14.06 37.42 2.60
N GLU A 153 -12.75 37.56 2.38
CA GLU A 153 -12.05 38.68 1.76
C GLU A 153 -11.97 38.41 0.24
N ARG A 154 -12.98 38.88 -0.50
CA ARG A 154 -13.56 38.21 -1.69
C ARG A 154 -12.68 37.96 -2.94
N GLU A 155 -11.39 38.27 -2.94
CA GLU A 155 -10.56 38.25 -4.15
C GLU A 155 -9.80 36.93 -4.37
N MET A 156 -9.33 36.24 -3.31
CA MET A 156 -8.46 35.06 -3.48
C MET A 156 -9.16 33.81 -4.03
N LEU A 157 -10.46 33.58 -3.77
CA LEU A 157 -11.15 32.36 -4.25
C LEU A 157 -11.37 32.34 -5.77
N ALA A 158 -11.49 33.50 -6.40
CA ALA A 158 -11.67 33.59 -7.86
C ALA A 158 -10.38 33.18 -8.60
N ALA A 159 -9.22 33.51 -8.02
CA ALA A 159 -7.90 33.16 -8.55
C ALA A 159 -7.46 31.71 -8.27
N MET A 160 -8.18 30.97 -7.40
CA MET A 160 -7.86 29.56 -7.17
C MET A 160 -8.29 28.67 -8.35
N PRO A 161 -7.45 27.68 -8.73
CA PRO A 161 -7.86 26.59 -9.62
C PRO A 161 -9.17 25.93 -9.15
N THR A 162 -9.98 25.48 -10.11
CA THR A 162 -11.39 25.11 -9.91
C THR A 162 -11.58 23.98 -8.91
N ALA A 163 -10.81 22.90 -9.01
CA ALA A 163 -10.93 21.79 -8.07
C ALA A 163 -10.28 22.11 -6.70
N ARG A 164 -9.21 22.93 -6.64
CA ARG A 164 -8.72 23.49 -5.37
C ARG A 164 -9.79 24.30 -4.64
N ARG A 165 -10.48 25.20 -5.34
CA ARG A 165 -11.61 25.99 -4.82
C ARG A 165 -12.72 25.08 -4.29
N MET A 166 -13.11 24.05 -5.04
CA MET A 166 -14.18 23.14 -4.64
C MET A 166 -13.88 22.37 -3.35
N LEU A 167 -12.63 21.95 -3.12
CA LEU A 167 -12.25 21.32 -1.85
C LEU A 167 -12.46 22.29 -0.66
N VAL A 168 -12.13 23.57 -0.84
CA VAL A 168 -12.36 24.61 0.18
C VAL A 168 -13.87 24.85 0.38
N GLU A 169 -14.64 24.95 -0.71
CA GLU A 169 -16.10 25.12 -0.68
C GLU A 169 -16.83 23.96 0.04
N TRP A 170 -16.38 22.72 -0.14
CA TRP A 170 -16.99 21.55 0.51
C TRP A 170 -16.64 21.42 2.00
N PHE A 171 -15.45 21.88 2.42
CA PHE A 171 -14.97 21.67 3.79
C PHE A 171 -15.88 22.30 4.85
N GLY A 172 -16.35 23.54 4.63
CA GLY A 172 -17.23 24.25 5.57
C GLY A 172 -18.55 23.52 5.83
N PRO A 173 -19.38 23.29 4.80
CA PRO A 173 -20.64 22.56 4.94
C PRO A 173 -20.47 21.11 5.41
N LEU A 174 -19.35 20.44 5.08
CA LEU A 174 -19.05 19.09 5.58
C LEU A 174 -18.79 19.09 7.08
N ARG A 175 -17.92 19.98 7.56
CA ARG A 175 -17.64 20.20 8.99
C ARG A 175 -18.94 20.46 9.75
N ASP A 176 -19.81 21.33 9.23
CA ASP A 176 -21.05 21.70 9.91
C ASP A 176 -22.07 20.54 9.93
N SER A 177 -22.17 19.78 8.84
CA SER A 177 -23.00 18.56 8.79
C SER A 177 -22.50 17.45 9.73
N ILE A 178 -21.18 17.31 9.89
CA ILE A 178 -20.58 16.37 10.86
C ILE A 178 -20.87 16.86 12.29
N ARG A 179 -20.76 18.18 12.56
CA ARG A 179 -21.06 18.77 13.88
C ARG A 179 -22.53 18.57 14.26
N GLU A 180 -23.47 18.74 13.32
CA GLU A 180 -24.88 18.44 13.56
C GLU A 180 -25.09 16.95 13.89
N GLN A 181 -24.44 16.05 13.15
CA GLN A 181 -24.56 14.62 13.41
C GLN A 181 -23.91 14.20 14.75
N GLN A 182 -22.82 14.86 15.18
CA GLN A 182 -22.26 14.72 16.53
C GLN A 182 -23.29 15.17 17.58
N GLN A 183 -23.89 16.35 17.42
CA GLN A 183 -24.89 16.89 18.34
C GLN A 183 -26.10 15.96 18.49
N ARG A 184 -26.63 15.43 17.37
CA ARG A 184 -27.71 14.43 17.39
C ARG A 184 -27.37 13.16 18.18
N TYR A 185 -26.12 12.70 18.17
CA TYR A 185 -25.69 11.57 19.00
C TYR A 185 -25.60 11.93 20.49
N ILE A 186 -25.18 13.17 20.78
CA ILE A 186 -25.07 13.73 22.14
C ILE A 186 -26.46 13.87 22.77
N ASP A 187 -27.39 14.52 22.08
CA ASP A 187 -28.76 14.81 22.54
C ASP A 187 -29.57 13.53 22.77
N ALA A 188 -29.48 12.58 21.84
CA ALA A 188 -30.16 11.29 21.93
C ALA A 188 -29.57 10.36 23.02
N LYS A 189 -28.49 10.78 23.69
CA LYS A 189 -27.75 10.03 24.73
C LYS A 189 -27.28 8.65 24.25
N ILE A 190 -27.00 8.52 22.94
CA ILE A 190 -26.58 7.27 22.29
C ILE A 190 -25.07 7.06 22.47
N TYR A 191 -24.66 6.90 23.72
CA TYR A 191 -23.27 6.65 24.11
C TYR A 191 -22.98 5.16 24.38
N ASN A 192 -24.02 4.35 24.54
CA ASN A 192 -23.88 2.92 24.79
C ASN A 192 -23.60 2.18 23.46
N TYR A 193 -22.56 1.34 23.46
CA TYR A 193 -22.13 0.47 22.36
C TYR A 193 -23.23 -0.47 21.79
N GLY A 194 -24.40 -0.58 22.44
CA GLY A 194 -25.51 -1.44 22.05
C GLY A 194 -26.48 -0.86 21.00
N THR A 195 -26.66 0.47 20.90
CA THR A 195 -27.66 1.07 19.99
C THR A 195 -27.06 1.74 18.75
N SER A 196 -25.88 2.35 18.84
CA SER A 196 -25.11 2.82 17.68
C SER A 196 -23.61 2.67 17.93
N GLN A 197 -22.98 1.72 17.23
CA GLN A 197 -21.57 1.39 17.43
C GLN A 197 -20.62 2.49 16.93
N GLN A 198 -21.08 3.33 16.00
CA GLN A 198 -20.30 4.42 15.42
C GLN A 198 -20.41 5.74 16.21
N ALA A 199 -21.46 5.92 17.04
CA ALA A 199 -21.71 7.19 17.73
C ALA A 199 -20.58 7.62 18.69
N PRO A 200 -20.00 6.75 19.54
CA PRO A 200 -18.88 7.15 20.41
C PRO A 200 -17.66 7.64 19.61
N ILE A 201 -17.36 7.01 18.47
CA ILE A 201 -16.20 7.32 17.63
C ILE A 201 -16.32 8.70 16.99
N PHE A 202 -17.52 9.08 16.53
CA PHE A 202 -17.79 10.40 15.96
C PHE A 202 -17.48 11.54 16.96
N VAL A 203 -17.62 11.30 18.26
CA VAL A 203 -17.41 12.30 19.32
C VAL A 203 -15.93 12.38 19.76
N LEU A 204 -15.06 11.45 19.35
CA LEU A 204 -13.64 11.45 19.76
C LEU A 204 -12.76 12.47 19.03
N LEU A 205 -13.18 12.95 17.86
CA LEU A 205 -12.40 13.88 17.03
C LEU A 205 -13.17 15.17 16.73
N PRO A 206 -12.48 16.31 16.54
CA PRO A 206 -13.12 17.53 16.03
C PRO A 206 -13.84 17.29 14.70
N PRO A 207 -14.98 17.96 14.42
CA PRO A 207 -15.66 17.86 13.13
C PRO A 207 -14.77 18.35 11.97
N GLU A 208 -13.84 19.27 12.22
CA GLU A 208 -12.85 19.75 11.25
C GLU A 208 -11.86 18.63 10.85
N GLU A 209 -11.35 17.88 11.82
CA GLU A 209 -10.46 16.72 11.57
C GLU A 209 -11.21 15.62 10.81
N LEU A 210 -12.45 15.31 11.20
CA LEU A 210 -13.29 14.31 10.52
C LEU A 210 -13.62 14.72 9.08
N ALA A 211 -13.87 16.01 8.82
CA ALA A 211 -14.13 16.53 7.48
C ALA A 211 -12.91 16.32 6.55
N VAL A 212 -11.72 16.78 6.98
CA VAL A 212 -10.48 16.62 6.20
C VAL A 212 -10.13 15.15 6.03
N LEU A 213 -10.19 14.34 7.08
CA LEU A 213 -9.94 12.89 7.00
C LEU A 213 -10.88 12.20 6.00
N THR A 214 -12.16 12.59 5.98
CA THR A 214 -13.15 12.01 5.06
C THR A 214 -12.88 12.41 3.61
N MET A 215 -12.73 13.71 3.34
CA MET A 215 -12.43 14.23 2.00
C MET A 215 -11.16 13.61 1.43
N HIS A 216 -10.03 13.75 2.14
CA HIS A 216 -8.74 13.31 1.64
C HIS A 216 -8.68 11.79 1.52
N SER A 217 -9.15 11.04 2.52
CA SER A 217 -9.07 9.57 2.46
C SER A 217 -10.00 8.97 1.40
N LEU A 218 -11.15 9.61 1.12
CA LEU A 218 -12.05 9.14 0.08
C LEU A 218 -11.54 9.50 -1.32
N LEU A 219 -11.20 10.77 -1.56
CA LEU A 219 -10.71 11.22 -2.86
C LEU A 219 -9.39 10.53 -3.22
N SER A 220 -8.44 10.43 -2.27
CA SER A 220 -7.22 9.65 -2.44
C SER A 220 -7.51 8.18 -2.77
N ALA A 221 -8.54 7.57 -2.18
CA ALA A 221 -8.91 6.19 -2.50
C ALA A 221 -9.52 6.04 -3.91
N ILE A 222 -10.31 7.02 -4.37
CA ILE A 222 -10.92 7.00 -5.71
C ILE A 222 -9.85 7.21 -6.79
N PHE A 223 -9.01 8.23 -6.64
CA PHE A 223 -7.99 8.57 -7.65
C PHE A 223 -6.80 7.59 -7.69
N ARG A 224 -6.42 6.96 -6.56
CA ARG A 224 -5.45 5.83 -6.53
C ARG A 224 -6.07 4.49 -6.95
N GLY A 225 -7.05 4.50 -7.85
CA GLY A 225 -7.90 3.34 -8.15
C GLY A 225 -7.12 2.10 -8.63
N ASP A 226 -7.30 0.98 -7.91
CA ASP A 226 -6.79 -0.36 -8.24
C ASP A 226 -7.16 -0.76 -9.69
N GLU A 227 -6.26 -1.44 -10.41
CA GLU A 227 -6.18 -1.58 -11.88
C GLU A 227 -7.46 -2.01 -12.64
N ALA A 228 -8.43 -2.61 -11.95
CA ALA A 228 -9.64 -3.14 -12.55
C ALA A 228 -10.69 -2.07 -12.94
N ASP A 229 -10.86 -1.04 -12.11
CA ASP A 229 -12.07 -0.19 -12.15
C ASP A 229 -11.82 1.27 -12.59
N GLY A 230 -10.58 1.79 -12.47
CA GLY A 230 -10.18 3.10 -12.98
C GLY A 230 -10.47 4.29 -12.04
N GLY A 231 -9.65 5.35 -12.13
CA GLY A 231 -9.61 6.51 -11.23
C GLY A 231 -10.88 7.38 -11.10
N SER A 232 -11.98 6.99 -11.73
CA SER A 232 -13.30 7.60 -11.52
C SER A 232 -14.20 6.81 -10.56
N GLN A 233 -13.81 5.61 -10.11
CA GLN A 233 -14.67 4.77 -9.28
C GLN A 233 -13.93 3.80 -8.34
N ILE A 234 -14.57 3.44 -7.23
CA ILE A 234 -14.04 2.50 -6.25
C ILE A 234 -15.15 1.64 -5.63
N SER A 235 -14.83 0.39 -5.27
CA SER A 235 -15.66 -0.41 -4.36
C SER A 235 -15.93 0.34 -3.04
N PHE A 236 -17.21 0.53 -2.72
CA PHE A 236 -17.65 1.19 -1.49
C PHE A 236 -17.03 0.57 -0.22
N VAL A 237 -16.86 -0.76 -0.20
CA VAL A 237 -16.27 -1.48 0.94
C VAL A 237 -14.83 -1.05 1.17
N ARG A 238 -14.06 -0.87 0.08
CA ARG A 238 -12.66 -0.43 0.11
C ARG A 238 -12.58 1.04 0.58
N ALA A 239 -13.44 1.91 0.03
CA ALA A 239 -13.55 3.32 0.44
C ALA A 239 -13.89 3.47 1.93
N ALA A 240 -14.96 2.81 2.40
CA ALA A 240 -15.38 2.87 3.80
C ALA A 240 -14.29 2.36 4.76
N LYS A 241 -13.62 1.24 4.42
CA LYS A 241 -12.48 0.75 5.21
C LYS A 241 -11.29 1.72 5.22
N LYS A 242 -10.98 2.39 4.10
CA LYS A 242 -9.88 3.38 4.02
C LYS A 242 -10.18 4.61 4.88
N VAL A 243 -11.35 5.23 4.75
CA VAL A 243 -11.77 6.38 5.57
C VAL A 243 -11.74 6.01 7.06
N ALA A 244 -12.34 4.87 7.44
CA ALA A 244 -12.37 4.44 8.84
C ALA A 244 -10.98 4.18 9.43
N ARG A 245 -10.06 3.57 8.67
CA ARG A 245 -8.67 3.37 9.11
C ARG A 245 -7.94 4.70 9.34
N SER A 246 -8.15 5.71 8.51
CA SER A 246 -7.56 7.04 8.73
C SER A 246 -8.06 7.68 10.04
N VAL A 247 -9.36 7.56 10.34
CA VAL A 247 -9.94 8.04 11.61
C VAL A 247 -9.40 7.22 12.80
N GLN A 248 -9.34 5.90 12.69
CA GLN A 248 -8.77 5.01 13.73
C GLN A 248 -7.31 5.35 14.04
N SER A 249 -6.49 5.61 13.01
CA SER A 249 -5.11 6.04 13.16
C SER A 249 -5.00 7.38 13.89
N GLN A 250 -5.91 8.34 13.63
CA GLN A 250 -5.93 9.62 14.34
C GLN A 250 -6.33 9.47 15.82
N VAL A 251 -7.38 8.70 16.12
CA VAL A 251 -7.78 8.40 17.51
C VAL A 251 -6.64 7.71 18.27
N THR A 252 -5.95 6.76 17.61
CA THR A 252 -4.78 6.08 18.19
C THR A 252 -3.63 7.05 18.47
N LEU A 253 -3.34 7.97 17.55
CA LEU A 253 -2.30 9.01 17.73
C LEU A 253 -2.63 9.93 18.91
N LEU A 254 -3.88 10.39 19.06
CA LEU A 254 -4.29 11.22 20.20
C LEU A 254 -4.14 10.49 21.53
N HIS A 255 -4.53 9.22 21.59
CA HIS A 255 -4.37 8.40 22.79
C HIS A 255 -2.89 8.17 23.15
N LEU A 256 -2.02 7.94 22.15
CA LEU A 256 -0.57 7.85 22.35
C LEU A 256 0.05 9.17 22.82
N LYS A 257 -0.32 10.31 22.21
CA LYS A 257 0.11 11.65 22.65
C LYS A 257 -0.27 11.92 24.10
N ALA A 258 -1.49 11.56 24.50
CA ALA A 258 -1.95 11.70 25.88
C ALA A 258 -1.16 10.81 26.84
N LYS A 259 -0.88 9.54 26.47
CA LYS A 259 -0.04 8.64 27.27
C LYS A 259 1.39 9.17 27.42
N ILE A 260 2.04 9.57 26.33
CA ILE A 260 3.41 10.11 26.34
C ILE A 260 3.47 11.42 27.15
N GLY A 261 2.45 12.28 27.04
CA GLY A 261 2.36 13.50 27.86
C GLY A 261 2.27 13.21 29.37
N ILE A 262 1.54 12.16 29.75
CA ILE A 262 1.48 11.66 31.14
C ILE A 262 2.83 11.09 31.58
N GLU A 263 3.45 10.26 30.74
CA GLU A 263 4.73 9.60 31.03
C GLU A 263 5.88 10.61 31.19
N ASN A 264 5.91 11.65 30.34
CA ASN A 264 6.84 12.78 30.45
C ASN A 264 6.58 13.63 31.70
N LYS A 265 5.31 13.84 32.10
CA LYS A 265 4.99 14.50 33.38
C LYS A 265 5.48 13.66 34.56
N LYS A 266 5.20 12.34 34.56
CA LYS A 266 5.70 11.40 35.57
C LYS A 266 7.23 11.45 35.66
N ARG A 267 7.94 11.43 34.53
CA ARG A 267 9.41 11.54 34.49
C ARG A 267 9.93 12.89 35.00
N ARG A 268 9.25 14.01 34.69
CA ARG A 268 9.59 15.35 35.24
C ARG A 268 9.33 15.50 36.75
N VAL A 269 8.38 14.75 37.30
CA VAL A 269 8.17 14.66 38.76
C VAL A 269 9.25 13.76 39.36
N LEU A 270 9.46 12.56 38.82
CA LEU A 270 10.47 11.61 39.30
C LEU A 270 11.90 12.17 39.27
N ASN A 271 12.27 12.90 38.23
CA ASN A 271 13.59 13.55 38.13
C ASN A 271 13.75 14.71 39.13
N ARG A 272 12.67 15.42 39.50
CA ARG A 272 12.72 16.46 40.54
C ARG A 272 12.86 15.85 41.93
N LEU A 273 12.09 14.79 42.21
CA LEU A 273 12.21 14.00 43.44
C LEU A 273 13.61 13.42 43.59
N LYS A 274 14.14 12.77 42.54
CA LYS A 274 15.54 12.27 42.54
C LYS A 274 16.55 13.37 42.83
N LYS A 275 16.48 14.51 42.12
CA LYS A 275 17.41 15.61 42.35
C LYS A 275 17.40 16.10 43.80
N GLN A 276 16.24 16.11 44.46
CA GLN A 276 16.12 16.52 45.88
C GLN A 276 16.61 15.46 46.87
N ILE A 277 16.51 14.18 46.53
CA ILE A 277 17.11 13.07 47.30
C ILE A 277 18.65 13.08 47.13
N ASP A 278 19.13 13.28 45.90
CA ASP A 278 20.56 13.43 45.56
C ASP A 278 21.16 14.71 46.21
N GLU A 279 20.35 15.73 46.49
CA GLU A 279 20.68 16.94 47.28
C GLU A 279 20.65 16.71 48.82
N GLY A 280 20.50 15.45 49.28
CA GLY A 280 20.71 15.07 50.68
C GLY A 280 19.50 15.23 51.62
N LYS A 281 18.27 15.28 51.08
CA LYS A 281 17.04 15.33 51.89
C LYS A 281 16.48 13.92 52.15
N GLU A 282 16.00 13.67 53.38
CA GLU A 282 15.44 12.36 53.73
C GLU A 282 14.20 12.02 52.89
N GLU A 283 14.14 10.77 52.44
CA GLU A 283 13.15 10.30 51.45
C GLU A 283 11.70 10.44 51.95
N THR A 284 11.48 10.39 53.26
CA THR A 284 10.21 10.61 53.95
C THR A 284 9.78 12.08 53.95
N GLU A 285 10.66 13.03 54.28
CA GLU A 285 10.32 14.47 54.27
C GLU A 285 10.00 14.99 52.87
N VAL A 286 10.69 14.49 51.83
CA VAL A 286 10.47 14.91 50.44
C VAL A 286 9.06 14.49 49.95
N ILE A 287 8.55 13.36 50.42
CA ILE A 287 7.22 12.84 50.06
C ILE A 287 6.11 13.60 50.80
N GLU A 288 6.29 13.91 52.09
CA GLU A 288 5.27 14.61 52.88
C GLU A 288 5.24 16.13 52.60
N SER A 289 6.40 16.77 52.40
CA SER A 289 6.47 18.23 52.11
C SER A 289 5.88 18.64 50.76
N HIS A 290 5.75 17.70 49.81
CA HIS A 290 5.22 18.00 48.47
C HIS A 290 3.69 17.97 48.38
N GLY A 291 2.97 17.62 49.44
CA GLY A 291 1.51 17.77 49.52
C GLY A 291 0.77 17.26 48.28
N LEU A 292 1.08 16.03 47.84
CA LEU A 292 0.56 15.44 46.61
C LEU A 292 -0.96 15.60 46.53
N ASP A 293 -1.42 16.45 45.61
CA ASP A 293 -2.84 16.78 45.46
C ASP A 293 -3.69 15.50 45.37
N ASP A 294 -4.90 15.57 45.89
CA ASP A 294 -5.91 14.50 45.80
C ASP A 294 -6.11 14.00 44.35
N TRP A 295 -5.88 14.86 43.34
CA TRP A 295 -5.95 14.47 41.93
C TRP A 295 -4.76 13.63 41.42
N GLU A 296 -3.56 13.78 41.99
CA GLU A 296 -2.37 12.99 41.63
C GLU A 296 -2.45 11.59 42.26
N VAL A 297 -2.91 11.51 43.52
CA VAL A 297 -3.24 10.25 44.20
C VAL A 297 -4.43 9.56 43.52
N ALA A 298 -5.47 10.31 43.14
CA ALA A 298 -6.58 9.78 42.35
C ALA A 298 -6.14 9.35 40.94
N MET A 299 -5.13 9.98 40.34
CA MET A 299 -4.60 9.59 39.04
C MET A 299 -3.98 8.18 39.09
N LEU A 300 -3.16 7.90 40.10
CA LEU A 300 -2.61 6.56 40.38
C LEU A 300 -3.73 5.53 40.65
N LYS A 301 -4.72 5.87 41.49
CA LYS A 301 -5.88 5.00 41.76
C LYS A 301 -6.80 4.80 40.53
N SER A 302 -6.87 5.77 39.62
CA SER A 302 -7.76 5.72 38.44
C SER A 302 -7.33 4.74 37.35
N ALA A 303 -6.07 4.28 37.39
CA ALA A 303 -5.56 3.20 36.54
C ALA A 303 -6.27 1.85 36.79
N LEU A 304 -6.96 1.68 37.93
CA LEU A 304 -7.57 0.42 38.36
C LEU A 304 -9.11 0.32 38.21
N LYS A 305 -9.83 1.35 37.73
CA LYS A 305 -11.31 1.33 37.65
C LYS A 305 -11.88 1.73 36.29
N LEU A 306 -12.09 0.71 35.45
CA LEU A 306 -12.57 0.83 34.06
C LEU A 306 -14.03 1.34 33.93
N GLN A 307 -14.91 1.09 34.90
CA GLN A 307 -16.35 1.38 34.78
C GLN A 307 -16.80 2.79 35.21
N GLN A 308 -16.07 3.48 36.11
CA GLN A 308 -16.49 4.80 36.60
C GLN A 308 -16.18 5.93 35.60
N ASN A 309 -15.16 5.78 34.76
CA ASN A 309 -14.72 6.85 33.84
C ASN A 309 -15.75 7.18 32.75
N LEU A 310 -16.54 6.20 32.27
CA LEU A 310 -17.66 6.45 31.34
C LEU A 310 -18.80 7.27 31.98
N ARG A 311 -18.96 7.23 33.31
CA ARG A 311 -19.94 8.07 34.03
C ARG A 311 -19.48 9.53 34.17
N MET A 312 -18.18 9.80 34.32
CA MET A 312 -17.68 11.18 34.44
C MET A 312 -17.74 11.96 33.13
N VAL A 313 -17.36 11.36 32.01
CA VAL A 313 -17.55 11.97 30.68
C VAL A 313 -19.04 12.27 30.47
N ARG A 314 -19.90 11.29 30.72
CA ARG A 314 -21.36 11.41 30.61
C ARG A 314 -22.00 12.52 31.48
N ASN A 315 -21.39 12.89 32.60
CA ASN A 315 -21.94 13.92 33.49
C ASN A 315 -21.47 15.34 33.12
N ARG A 316 -20.21 15.53 32.68
CA ARG A 316 -19.68 16.86 32.32
C ARG A 316 -20.16 17.39 30.96
N TRP A 317 -20.51 16.52 30.01
CA TRP A 317 -21.10 16.93 28.73
C TRP A 317 -22.47 17.63 28.83
N ASN A 318 -23.10 17.67 30.02
CA ASN A 318 -24.35 18.41 30.23
C ASN A 318 -24.13 19.87 30.71
N GLN A 319 -22.88 20.35 30.78
CA GLN A 319 -22.57 21.74 31.13
C GLN A 319 -22.30 22.57 29.86
N PRO A 320 -22.97 23.73 29.66
CA PRO A 320 -22.64 24.63 28.56
C PRO A 320 -21.24 25.23 28.79
N GLY A 321 -20.36 25.14 27.78
CA GLY A 321 -19.03 25.75 27.80
C GLY A 321 -17.82 24.79 27.80
N VAL A 322 -18.02 23.47 27.83
CA VAL A 322 -16.90 22.50 27.78
C VAL A 322 -16.06 22.67 26.52
N THR A 323 -14.76 22.90 26.68
CA THR A 323 -13.84 23.13 25.55
C THR A 323 -13.22 21.82 25.05
N MET A 324 -12.84 21.77 23.76
CA MET A 324 -12.18 20.59 23.15
C MET A 324 -10.88 20.17 23.86
N HIS A 325 -10.24 21.10 24.58
CA HIS A 325 -9.08 20.80 25.42
C HIS A 325 -9.41 19.77 26.52
N GLU A 326 -10.62 19.81 27.10
CA GLU A 326 -11.07 18.89 28.15
C GLU A 326 -11.60 17.56 27.60
N VAL A 327 -12.00 17.50 26.33
CA VAL A 327 -12.33 16.25 25.63
C VAL A 327 -11.04 15.46 25.34
N ASN A 328 -10.02 16.13 24.78
CA ASN A 328 -8.66 15.59 24.68
C ASN A 328 -8.09 15.26 26.08
N LYS A 329 -8.41 16.10 27.07
CA LYS A 329 -8.44 15.87 28.52
C LYS A 329 -8.67 14.40 28.88
N HIS A 330 -9.75 13.79 28.41
CA HIS A 330 -10.24 12.49 28.91
C HIS A 330 -10.09 11.30 27.94
N ALA A 331 -9.60 11.52 26.71
CA ALA A 331 -9.39 10.46 25.72
C ALA A 331 -8.38 9.36 26.16
N TYR A 332 -7.51 9.64 27.14
CA TYR A 332 -6.60 8.65 27.74
C TYR A 332 -7.31 7.59 28.61
N LYS A 333 -8.55 7.85 29.06
CA LYS A 333 -9.33 6.94 29.90
C LYS A 333 -10.17 5.92 29.11
N LEU A 334 -10.09 5.97 27.78
CA LEU A 334 -10.69 4.96 26.90
C LEU A 334 -9.86 3.68 26.96
N PRO A 335 -10.48 2.49 27.03
CA PRO A 335 -9.75 1.21 27.00
C PRO A 335 -8.83 1.10 25.78
N SER A 336 -7.72 0.38 25.92
CA SER A 336 -6.84 0.01 24.80
C SER A 336 -7.58 -0.65 23.63
N ASP A 337 -8.69 -1.32 23.91
CA ASP A 337 -9.58 -1.93 22.92
C ASP A 337 -10.30 -0.92 22.00
N VAL A 338 -10.42 0.36 22.41
CA VAL A 338 -10.96 1.43 21.56
C VAL A 338 -10.03 1.74 20.37
N ALA A 339 -8.77 1.28 20.40
CA ALA A 339 -7.88 1.32 19.24
C ALA A 339 -8.07 0.12 18.27
N ASN A 340 -8.79 -0.94 18.67
CA ASN A 340 -9.00 -2.17 17.87
C ASN A 340 -10.45 -2.28 17.38
N TRP A 341 -10.80 -1.52 16.34
CA TRP A 341 -12.15 -1.55 15.77
C TRP A 341 -12.40 -2.86 15.01
N ASP A 342 -13.51 -3.54 15.31
CA ASP A 342 -14.01 -4.63 14.46
C ASP A 342 -14.37 -4.12 13.06
N GLU A 343 -14.30 -4.99 12.05
CA GLU A 343 -14.61 -4.64 10.66
C GLU A 343 -16.03 -4.07 10.50
N ARG A 344 -16.98 -4.53 11.32
CA ARG A 344 -18.35 -4.01 11.33
C ARG A 344 -18.41 -2.55 11.79
N VAL A 345 -17.58 -2.19 12.78
CA VAL A 345 -17.48 -0.82 13.30
C VAL A 345 -16.78 0.08 12.29
N MET A 346 -15.64 -0.37 11.75
CA MET A 346 -14.94 0.35 10.66
C MET A 346 -15.89 0.66 9.49
N LEU A 347 -16.62 -0.34 8.98
CA LEU A 347 -17.56 -0.12 7.89
C LEU A 347 -18.66 0.89 8.25
N LYS A 348 -19.23 0.84 9.44
CA LYS A 348 -20.30 1.77 9.86
C LYS A 348 -19.79 3.20 9.95
N VAL A 349 -18.63 3.42 10.57
CA VAL A 349 -18.00 4.75 10.67
C VAL A 349 -17.71 5.31 9.27
N GLY A 350 -17.02 4.54 8.42
CA GLY A 350 -16.70 4.96 7.06
C GLY A 350 -17.94 5.21 6.20
N ALA A 351 -18.96 4.34 6.29
CA ALA A 351 -20.22 4.49 5.56
C ALA A 351 -21.00 5.76 5.96
N SER A 352 -21.06 6.08 7.26
CA SER A 352 -21.73 7.29 7.74
C SER A 352 -21.00 8.56 7.28
N LEU A 353 -19.68 8.61 7.38
CA LEU A 353 -18.89 9.76 6.90
C LEU A 353 -19.02 9.95 5.38
N ILE A 354 -18.98 8.85 4.61
CA ILE A 354 -19.16 8.88 3.15
C ILE A 354 -20.57 9.37 2.76
N ASP A 355 -21.64 8.93 3.46
CA ASP A 355 -23.00 9.40 3.15
C ASP A 355 -23.19 10.90 3.46
N ILE A 356 -22.61 11.41 4.56
CA ILE A 356 -22.62 12.85 4.85
C ILE A 356 -21.88 13.62 3.74
N PHE A 357 -20.65 13.21 3.40
CA PHE A 357 -19.86 13.89 2.38
C PHE A 357 -20.51 13.83 1.00
N ARG A 358 -21.12 12.70 0.61
CA ARG A 358 -21.86 12.55 -0.64
C ARG A 358 -23.02 13.54 -0.79
N LYS A 359 -23.71 13.87 0.32
CA LYS A 359 -24.83 14.83 0.34
C LYS A 359 -24.37 16.29 0.25
N VAL A 360 -23.15 16.57 0.72
CA VAL A 360 -22.54 17.91 0.74
C VAL A 360 -21.80 18.22 -0.56
N ALA A 361 -21.04 17.26 -1.07
CA ALA A 361 -20.14 17.46 -2.21
C ALA A 361 -20.96 17.58 -3.50
N THR A 362 -21.13 18.82 -3.96
CA THR A 362 -21.83 19.16 -5.21
C THR A 362 -20.93 19.96 -6.15
N ILE A 363 -21.19 19.88 -7.44
CA ILE A 363 -20.45 20.56 -8.50
C ILE A 363 -21.38 21.37 -9.40
N LYS A 364 -20.87 22.46 -9.98
CA LYS A 364 -21.57 23.24 -11.00
C LYS A 364 -21.25 22.69 -12.39
N VAL A 365 -22.25 22.14 -13.08
CA VAL A 365 -22.12 21.62 -14.44
C VAL A 365 -22.95 22.48 -15.39
N HIS A 366 -22.29 23.19 -16.31
CA HIS A 366 -22.98 23.73 -17.48
C HIS A 366 -23.41 22.60 -18.42
N LYS A 367 -24.70 22.51 -18.74
CA LYS A 367 -25.30 21.58 -19.70
C LYS A 367 -25.74 22.35 -20.95
N PRO A 368 -25.17 22.06 -22.14
CA PRO A 368 -25.59 22.70 -23.37
C PRO A 368 -27.01 22.24 -23.75
N THR A 369 -27.84 23.18 -24.21
CA THR A 369 -29.17 22.93 -24.78
C THR A 369 -29.33 23.75 -26.05
N LYS A 370 -30.34 23.45 -26.88
CA LYS A 370 -30.65 24.22 -28.10
C LYS A 370 -31.02 25.70 -27.85
N ARG A 371 -31.07 26.17 -26.60
CA ARG A 371 -31.39 27.54 -26.18
C ARG A 371 -30.38 28.08 -25.14
N GLY A 372 -29.08 27.93 -25.40
CA GLY A 372 -28.01 28.58 -24.61
C GLY A 372 -27.52 27.83 -23.37
N GLY A 373 -28.07 26.66 -23.06
CA GLY A 373 -27.63 25.83 -21.92
C GLY A 373 -28.04 26.36 -20.54
N TYR A 374 -27.80 25.56 -19.50
CA TYR A 374 -28.07 25.94 -18.11
C TYR A 374 -27.06 25.34 -17.14
N ASN A 375 -26.85 25.99 -15.99
CA ASN A 375 -26.00 25.47 -14.93
C ASN A 375 -26.83 24.60 -13.98
N SER A 376 -26.38 23.36 -13.75
CA SER A 376 -27.01 22.40 -12.85
C SER A 376 -26.06 22.07 -11.69
N MET A 377 -26.60 21.97 -10.48
CA MET A 377 -25.86 21.45 -9.32
C MET A 377 -25.99 19.92 -9.30
N GLU A 378 -24.88 19.21 -9.47
CA GLU A 378 -24.85 17.75 -9.46
C GLU A 378 -24.01 17.19 -8.30
N PRO A 379 -24.32 16.01 -7.77
CA PRO A 379 -23.48 15.37 -6.76
C PRO A 379 -22.10 15.04 -7.33
N ALA A 380 -21.05 15.46 -6.64
CA ALA A 380 -19.66 15.20 -7.00
C ALA A 380 -19.31 13.70 -6.97
N ILE A 381 -20.00 12.96 -6.09
CA ILE A 381 -19.84 11.53 -5.88
C ILE A 381 -21.23 10.88 -5.89
N THR A 382 -21.41 9.81 -6.65
CA THR A 382 -22.62 8.97 -6.62
C THR A 382 -22.32 7.60 -6.04
N HIS A 383 -23.36 6.92 -5.55
CA HIS A 383 -23.27 5.52 -5.12
C HIS A 383 -24.19 4.70 -6.04
N GLU A 384 -23.59 3.78 -6.78
CA GLU A 384 -24.29 2.92 -7.74
C GLU A 384 -24.12 1.45 -7.37
N ILE A 385 -25.10 0.63 -7.74
CA ILE A 385 -25.08 -0.81 -7.53
C ILE A 385 -24.96 -1.49 -8.89
N GLN A 386 -23.84 -2.17 -9.12
CA GLN A 386 -23.57 -2.89 -10.35
C GLN A 386 -23.69 -4.41 -10.14
N TRP A 387 -24.39 -5.07 -11.07
CA TRP A 387 -24.48 -6.52 -11.14
C TRP A 387 -23.39 -7.06 -12.05
N THR A 388 -22.44 -7.79 -11.48
CA THR A 388 -21.32 -8.39 -12.22
C THR A 388 -21.52 -9.90 -12.32
N ARG A 389 -21.42 -10.44 -13.54
CA ARG A 389 -21.57 -11.88 -13.81
C ARG A 389 -20.23 -12.58 -13.61
N TYR A 390 -20.14 -13.40 -12.56
CA TYR A 390 -19.00 -14.30 -12.32
C TYR A 390 -19.33 -15.71 -12.81
N ALA A 391 -18.31 -16.56 -12.95
CA ALA A 391 -18.44 -17.96 -13.36
C ALA A 391 -19.45 -18.80 -12.52
N TYR A 392 -19.73 -18.38 -11.28
CA TYR A 392 -20.66 -19.05 -10.37
C TYR A 392 -21.89 -18.20 -10.00
N GLY A 393 -22.25 -17.20 -10.82
CA GLY A 393 -23.48 -16.42 -10.67
C GLY A 393 -23.29 -14.89 -10.66
N LEU A 394 -24.41 -14.17 -10.53
CA LEU A 394 -24.45 -12.71 -10.41
C LEU A 394 -24.06 -12.27 -8.99
N ARG A 395 -23.12 -11.34 -8.87
CA ARG A 395 -22.82 -10.64 -7.61
C ARG A 395 -23.16 -9.15 -7.74
N CYS A 396 -23.86 -8.65 -6.73
CA CYS A 396 -24.10 -7.23 -6.51
C CYS A 396 -22.85 -6.60 -5.88
N ILE A 397 -22.34 -5.51 -6.46
CA ILE A 397 -21.21 -4.73 -5.98
C ILE A 397 -21.61 -3.26 -5.95
N GLY A 398 -21.56 -2.64 -4.77
CA GLY A 398 -21.75 -1.19 -4.66
C GLY A 398 -20.46 -0.43 -4.94
N LEU A 399 -20.52 0.47 -5.91
CA LEU A 399 -19.42 1.33 -6.37
C LEU A 399 -19.72 2.78 -6.00
N LEU A 400 -18.70 3.52 -5.56
CA LEU A 400 -18.72 4.97 -5.52
C LEU A 400 -18.10 5.48 -6.81
N LYS A 401 -18.76 6.41 -7.51
CA LYS A 401 -18.25 7.04 -8.72
C LYS A 401 -18.09 8.54 -8.51
N CYS A 402 -16.97 9.11 -8.94
CA CYS A 402 -16.80 10.55 -9.09
C CYS A 402 -17.44 11.02 -10.41
N HIS A 403 -18.01 12.23 -10.39
CA HIS A 403 -18.50 12.86 -11.61
C HIS A 403 -17.34 13.15 -12.59
N PRO A 404 -17.48 12.90 -13.91
CA PRO A 404 -16.38 13.03 -14.88
C PRO A 404 -15.62 14.36 -14.83
N LYS A 405 -16.31 15.51 -14.75
CA LYS A 405 -15.65 16.83 -14.62
C LYS A 405 -14.77 17.00 -13.39
N LEU A 406 -15.07 16.30 -12.28
CA LEU A 406 -14.20 16.34 -11.10
C LEU A 406 -12.88 15.59 -11.37
N VAL A 407 -12.95 14.48 -12.12
CA VAL A 407 -11.76 13.73 -12.53
C VAL A 407 -10.92 14.58 -13.47
N GLU A 408 -11.54 15.21 -14.47
CA GLU A 408 -10.92 16.14 -15.42
C GLU A 408 -10.20 17.30 -14.71
N TRP A 409 -10.83 17.96 -13.73
CA TRP A 409 -10.20 19.06 -12.98
C TRP A 409 -9.08 18.59 -12.03
N VAL A 410 -9.21 17.42 -11.41
CA VAL A 410 -8.16 16.85 -10.54
C VAL A 410 -6.95 16.38 -11.37
N GLU A 411 -7.19 15.92 -12.60
CA GLU A 411 -6.16 15.65 -13.61
C GLU A 411 -5.47 16.95 -14.06
N SER A 412 -6.21 17.99 -14.47
CA SER A 412 -5.62 19.22 -15.02
C SER A 412 -4.87 20.09 -13.99
N GLU A 413 -5.19 19.97 -12.70
CA GLU A 413 -4.62 20.80 -11.62
C GLU A 413 -3.53 20.07 -10.79
N ASP A 414 -3.10 18.88 -11.23
CA ASP A 414 -2.15 17.99 -10.55
C ASP A 414 -2.43 17.86 -9.03
N LEU A 415 -3.70 17.68 -8.68
CA LEU A 415 -4.19 17.81 -7.31
C LEU A 415 -3.82 16.64 -6.38
N HIS A 416 -3.19 15.59 -6.90
CA HIS A 416 -2.91 14.34 -6.18
C HIS A 416 -2.07 14.53 -4.90
N PRO A 417 -0.97 15.31 -4.88
CA PRO A 417 -0.23 15.57 -3.64
C PRO A 417 -1.03 16.39 -2.64
N ALA A 418 -1.85 17.34 -3.11
CA ALA A 418 -2.71 18.14 -2.23
C ALA A 418 -3.86 17.34 -1.60
N ILE A 419 -4.29 16.24 -2.24
CA ILE A 419 -5.31 15.32 -1.72
C ILE A 419 -4.70 14.24 -0.81
N ALA A 420 -3.41 13.93 -0.95
CA ALA A 420 -2.71 12.91 -0.17
C ALA A 420 -2.45 13.36 1.28
N LEU A 421 -3.29 12.91 2.23
CA LEU A 421 -3.04 13.11 3.66
C LEU A 421 -2.13 12.00 4.19
N GLU A 422 -0.86 12.10 3.86
CA GLU A 422 0.16 11.14 4.24
C GLU A 422 0.71 11.42 5.64
N ARG A 423 1.10 10.34 6.32
CA ARG A 423 1.68 10.38 7.67
C ARG A 423 3.01 9.64 7.75
N ALA A 424 3.27 8.76 6.79
CA ALA A 424 4.43 7.89 6.73
C ALA A 424 5.38 8.37 5.62
N SER A 425 5.97 9.54 5.84
CA SER A 425 7.03 10.12 5.01
C SER A 425 8.41 9.57 5.46
N PRO A 426 9.50 9.82 4.72
CA PRO A 426 10.87 9.63 5.24
C PRO A 426 11.06 10.34 6.59
N MET A 427 11.98 9.83 7.42
CA MET A 427 12.30 10.44 8.72
C MET A 427 13.52 11.37 8.59
N LEU A 428 13.53 12.50 9.30
CA LEU A 428 14.67 13.42 9.39
C LEU A 428 15.74 12.98 10.42
N VAL A 429 15.44 11.95 11.21
CA VAL A 429 16.31 11.40 12.25
C VAL A 429 16.30 9.88 12.17
N PRO A 430 17.35 9.20 12.68
CA PRO A 430 17.38 7.74 12.76
C PRO A 430 16.09 7.17 13.38
N PRO A 431 15.50 6.10 12.81
CA PRO A 431 14.32 5.46 13.36
C PRO A 431 14.49 4.99 14.81
N ARG A 432 13.37 4.86 15.54
CA ARG A 432 13.38 4.13 16.81
C ARG A 432 13.78 2.67 16.54
N PRO A 433 14.80 2.14 17.22
CA PRO A 433 15.20 0.76 17.02
C PRO A 433 14.07 -0.18 17.42
N TRP A 434 13.86 -1.23 16.62
CA TRP A 434 12.97 -2.33 16.91
C TRP A 434 13.43 -3.06 18.18
N ARG A 435 12.52 -3.13 19.16
CA ARG A 435 12.70 -3.82 20.45
C ARG A 435 11.65 -4.90 20.70
N SER A 436 10.55 -4.87 19.94
CA SER A 436 9.49 -5.89 19.94
C SER A 436 8.68 -5.75 18.65
N CYS A 437 7.76 -6.67 18.37
CA CYS A 437 6.95 -6.63 17.15
C CYS A 437 6.03 -5.40 17.03
N MET A 438 5.84 -4.63 18.11
CA MET A 438 5.01 -3.43 18.16
C MET A 438 5.77 -2.16 18.63
N ASP A 439 7.09 -2.21 18.78
CA ASP A 439 7.91 -1.08 19.23
C ASP A 439 9.17 -0.92 18.38
N GLY A 440 9.16 0.11 17.52
CA GLY A 440 10.22 0.48 16.57
C GLY A 440 9.66 1.31 15.39
N GLY A 441 10.53 1.80 14.52
CA GLY A 441 10.17 2.64 13.37
C GLY A 441 10.01 4.12 13.73
N TYR A 442 8.82 4.69 13.53
CA TYR A 442 8.55 6.11 13.76
C TYR A 442 8.58 6.51 15.24
N LEU A 443 8.72 7.83 15.52
CA LEU A 443 8.81 8.34 16.89
C LEU A 443 7.48 8.25 17.65
N THR A 444 6.38 8.59 16.97
CA THR A 444 5.03 8.73 17.51
C THR A 444 3.99 7.89 16.77
N ILE A 445 4.22 7.60 15.48
CA ILE A 445 3.35 6.72 14.70
C ILE A 445 3.63 5.27 15.11
N LYS A 446 2.58 4.57 15.56
CA LYS A 446 2.69 3.17 15.94
C LYS A 446 2.88 2.28 14.72
N SER A 447 4.11 1.82 14.53
CA SER A 447 4.48 0.82 13.53
C SER A 447 4.30 -0.61 14.07
N CYS A 448 4.24 -1.58 13.15
CA CYS A 448 4.23 -3.00 13.44
C CYS A 448 5.33 -3.63 12.58
N VAL A 449 6.17 -4.47 13.18
CA VAL A 449 7.35 -5.00 12.46
C VAL A 449 6.92 -5.82 11.25
N MET A 450 5.81 -6.57 11.35
CA MET A 450 5.28 -7.41 10.27
C MET A 450 4.07 -6.79 9.57
N LYS A 451 4.12 -6.68 8.23
CA LYS A 451 3.05 -6.22 7.34
C LYS A 451 1.92 -7.26 7.26
N ASN A 452 1.04 -7.26 8.25
CA ASN A 452 -0.08 -8.19 8.35
C ASN A 452 -1.36 -7.69 7.61
N LYS A 453 -2.03 -8.58 6.88
CA LYS A 453 -3.33 -8.33 6.21
C LYS A 453 -4.57 -8.52 7.12
N GLY A 454 -4.38 -8.55 8.44
CA GLY A 454 -5.45 -8.66 9.45
C GLY A 454 -5.61 -10.05 10.06
N GLU A 455 -4.66 -10.97 9.82
CA GLU A 455 -4.68 -12.31 10.42
C GLU A 455 -4.15 -12.27 11.86
N LYS A 456 -5.02 -12.58 12.83
CA LYS A 456 -4.65 -12.53 14.25
C LYS A 456 -3.63 -13.60 14.66
N GLU A 457 -3.54 -14.71 13.93
CA GLU A 457 -2.61 -15.82 14.21
C GLU A 457 -1.14 -15.39 14.05
N GLN A 458 -0.78 -14.75 12.94
CA GLN A 458 0.58 -14.25 12.70
C GLN A 458 1.07 -13.34 13.84
N MET A 459 0.24 -12.38 14.28
CA MET A 459 0.60 -11.49 15.39
C MET A 459 0.62 -12.18 16.75
N ALA A 460 -0.20 -13.19 16.98
CA ALA A 460 -0.17 -13.95 18.23
C ALA A 460 1.12 -14.77 18.35
N VAL A 461 1.53 -15.42 17.26
CA VAL A 461 2.77 -16.18 17.18
C VAL A 461 3.99 -15.26 17.32
N LEU A 462 3.98 -14.10 16.65
CA LEU A 462 5.08 -13.14 16.72
C LEU A 462 5.22 -12.50 18.10
N LYS A 463 4.12 -12.12 18.75
CA LYS A 463 4.12 -11.66 20.15
C LYS A 463 4.62 -12.74 21.12
N LYS A 464 4.29 -14.01 20.87
CA LYS A 464 4.83 -15.11 21.66
C LYS A 464 6.33 -15.27 21.44
N ALA A 465 6.85 -14.98 20.25
CA ALA A 465 8.30 -14.98 20.01
C ALA A 465 9.01 -13.81 20.70
N ASP A 466 8.34 -12.67 20.92
CA ASP A 466 8.87 -11.56 21.75
C ASP A 466 9.06 -11.96 23.24
N GLU A 467 8.41 -13.03 23.73
CA GLU A 467 8.61 -13.55 25.09
C GLU A 467 10.00 -14.22 25.27
N TYR A 468 10.69 -14.55 24.17
CA TYR A 468 12.00 -15.23 24.14
C TYR A 468 13.13 -14.30 23.68
N LEU A 469 12.93 -12.98 23.71
CA LEU A 469 13.98 -12.01 23.38
C LEU A 469 15.16 -12.15 24.35
N GLY A 470 16.38 -12.17 23.80
CA GLY A 470 17.60 -12.41 24.57
C GLY A 470 17.94 -13.88 24.83
N GLN A 471 17.12 -14.83 24.37
CA GLN A 471 17.42 -16.27 24.39
C GLN A 471 17.77 -16.78 22.99
N SER A 472 18.56 -17.85 22.92
CA SER A 472 18.90 -18.53 21.67
C SER A 472 17.63 -18.97 20.92
N GLY A 473 17.32 -18.28 19.81
CA GLY A 473 16.16 -18.55 18.96
C GLY A 473 15.05 -17.48 18.98
N GLY A 474 15.16 -16.43 19.79
CA GLY A 474 14.33 -15.22 19.68
C GLY A 474 14.64 -14.41 18.41
N PRO A 475 13.74 -13.54 17.92
CA PRO A 475 13.93 -12.78 16.68
C PRO A 475 14.88 -11.56 16.80
N ASN A 476 15.79 -11.54 17.78
CA ASN A 476 16.70 -10.42 18.06
C ASN A 476 17.46 -9.95 16.81
N ALA A 477 18.16 -10.86 16.13
CA ALA A 477 18.96 -10.57 14.94
C ALA A 477 18.12 -9.98 13.78
N VAL A 478 16.82 -10.33 13.70
CA VAL A 478 15.91 -9.73 12.71
C VAL A 478 15.59 -8.28 13.07
N TYR A 479 15.42 -7.97 14.35
CA TYR A 479 15.21 -6.59 14.81
C TYR A 479 16.48 -5.75 14.65
N GLU A 480 17.64 -6.29 14.96
CA GLU A 480 18.95 -5.66 14.73
C GLU A 480 19.19 -5.38 13.24
N ALA A 481 18.98 -6.36 12.35
CA ALA A 481 19.12 -6.15 10.90
C ALA A 481 18.16 -5.09 10.35
N LEU A 482 16.92 -5.01 10.85
CA LEU A 482 15.99 -3.94 10.50
C LEU A 482 16.41 -2.57 11.04
N ASN A 483 17.17 -2.52 12.13
CA ASN A 483 17.74 -1.28 12.66
C ASN A 483 18.90 -0.81 11.78
N VAL A 484 19.78 -1.70 11.32
CA VAL A 484 20.83 -1.38 10.34
C VAL A 484 20.23 -0.79 9.06
N LEU A 485 19.28 -1.51 8.45
CA LEU A 485 18.57 -1.05 7.24
C LEU A 485 17.81 0.27 7.46
N GLY A 486 17.28 0.48 8.67
CA GLY A 486 16.56 1.70 9.05
C GLY A 486 17.45 2.91 9.29
N ASN A 487 18.66 2.69 9.82
CA ASN A 487 19.61 3.73 10.21
C ASN A 487 20.55 4.16 9.07
N THR A 488 20.49 3.51 7.91
CA THR A 488 21.27 3.91 6.72
C THR A 488 20.79 5.30 6.24
N PRO A 489 21.66 6.32 6.19
CA PRO A 489 21.27 7.69 5.89
C PRO A 489 21.29 7.96 4.37
N TRP A 490 20.21 8.53 3.85
CA TRP A 490 20.05 8.84 2.43
C TRP A 490 19.95 10.34 2.19
N GLN A 491 20.24 10.79 0.98
CA GLN A 491 20.06 12.17 0.54
C GLN A 491 19.38 12.20 -0.83
N ILE A 492 18.60 13.25 -1.11
CA ILE A 492 18.02 13.49 -2.43
C ILE A 492 19.11 13.99 -3.37
N ASN A 493 19.29 13.32 -4.51
CA ASN A 493 20.16 13.82 -5.58
C ASN A 493 19.46 14.99 -6.29
N LYS A 494 19.79 16.23 -5.87
CA LYS A 494 19.22 17.49 -6.39
C LYS A 494 19.40 17.67 -7.90
N GLU A 495 20.54 17.22 -8.44
CA GLU A 495 20.85 17.35 -9.85
C GLU A 495 19.95 16.43 -10.70
N MET A 496 19.81 15.17 -10.28
CA MET A 496 18.87 14.23 -10.89
C MET A 496 17.41 14.68 -10.75
N LEU A 497 17.03 15.23 -9.59
CA LEU A 497 15.68 15.80 -9.39
C LEU A 497 15.37 16.90 -10.40
N LYS A 498 16.29 17.84 -10.60
CA LYS A 498 16.15 18.92 -11.60
C LYS A 498 15.95 18.37 -13.02
N ILE A 499 16.72 17.36 -13.42
CA ILE A 499 16.63 16.77 -14.77
C ILE A 499 15.31 16.01 -14.97
N VAL A 500 14.91 15.18 -14.01
CA VAL A 500 13.62 14.47 -14.05
C VAL A 500 12.46 15.46 -14.12
N GLU A 501 12.54 16.56 -13.38
CA GLU A 501 11.55 17.64 -13.45
C GLU A 501 11.52 18.37 -14.78
N THR A 502 12.67 18.61 -15.42
CA THR A 502 12.73 19.22 -16.76
C THR A 502 12.09 18.31 -17.81
N VAL A 503 12.40 17.00 -17.81
CA VAL A 503 11.77 16.03 -18.73
C VAL A 503 10.27 15.90 -18.46
N TRP A 504 9.86 15.90 -17.18
CA TRP A 504 8.44 15.92 -16.81
C TRP A 504 7.75 17.22 -17.22
N ALA A 505 8.39 18.39 -17.06
CA ALA A 505 7.88 19.68 -17.52
C ALA A 505 7.58 19.65 -19.03
N ASN A 506 8.52 19.13 -19.83
CA ASN A 506 8.47 19.06 -21.29
C ASN A 506 7.48 18.02 -21.88
N GLY A 507 6.71 17.31 -21.05
CA GLY A 507 5.64 16.41 -21.49
C GLY A 507 5.78 14.95 -21.02
N GLY A 508 6.95 14.54 -20.57
CA GLY A 508 7.24 13.14 -20.23
C GLY A 508 7.15 12.21 -21.43
N GLY A 509 6.71 10.97 -21.22
CA GLY A 509 6.51 9.98 -22.29
C GLY A 509 7.77 9.27 -22.78
N MET A 510 8.90 9.47 -22.12
CA MET A 510 10.20 8.86 -22.41
C MET A 510 10.82 8.26 -21.13
N LEU A 511 11.68 7.25 -21.28
CA LEU A 511 12.47 6.66 -20.17
C LEU A 511 11.61 6.28 -18.95
N ASP A 512 10.54 5.53 -19.20
CA ASP A 512 9.51 5.11 -18.24
C ASP A 512 8.77 6.23 -17.48
N LEU A 513 9.03 7.50 -17.77
CA LEU A 513 8.12 8.58 -17.37
C LEU A 513 6.83 8.50 -18.21
N PRO A 514 5.64 8.51 -17.59
CA PRO A 514 4.38 8.54 -18.33
C PRO A 514 4.27 9.82 -19.16
N SER A 515 3.52 9.79 -20.26
CA SER A 515 3.13 11.02 -20.96
C SER A 515 2.16 11.82 -20.11
N LYS A 516 2.32 13.15 -20.10
CA LYS A 516 1.33 14.10 -19.56
C LYS A 516 -0.02 14.01 -20.27
N GLU A 517 -0.02 13.66 -21.55
CA GLU A 517 -1.22 13.64 -22.38
C GLU A 517 -1.89 12.25 -22.43
N ASN A 518 -3.20 12.27 -22.65
CA ASN A 518 -3.99 11.07 -22.94
C ASN A 518 -3.86 10.72 -24.42
N LEU A 519 -3.72 9.44 -24.77
CA LEU A 519 -3.75 9.01 -26.17
C LEU A 519 -5.08 9.39 -26.83
N PRO A 520 -5.07 9.88 -28.08
CA PRO A 520 -6.29 10.30 -28.76
C PRO A 520 -7.28 9.14 -28.88
N MET A 521 -8.55 9.42 -28.62
CA MET A 521 -9.63 8.46 -28.84
C MET A 521 -9.76 8.20 -30.35
N PRO A 522 -9.98 6.95 -30.81
CA PRO A 522 -10.21 6.67 -32.22
C PRO A 522 -11.37 7.51 -32.74
N VAL A 523 -11.14 8.24 -33.84
CA VAL A 523 -12.18 9.03 -34.50
C VAL A 523 -13.32 8.07 -34.84
N LEU A 524 -14.48 8.30 -34.22
CA LEU A 524 -15.68 7.56 -34.52
C LEU A 524 -16.26 8.07 -35.84
N LEU A 525 -15.65 7.69 -36.97
CA LEU A 525 -16.22 7.97 -38.28
C LEU A 525 -17.67 7.44 -38.31
N PRO A 526 -18.65 8.25 -38.76
CA PRO A 526 -19.99 7.74 -39.03
C PRO A 526 -19.93 6.66 -40.10
N PRO A 527 -20.94 5.77 -40.21
CA PRO A 527 -20.96 4.74 -41.24
C PRO A 527 -20.79 5.38 -42.62
N GLN A 528 -19.82 4.91 -43.39
CA GLN A 528 -19.58 5.43 -44.74
C GLN A 528 -20.78 5.10 -45.63
N TYR A 529 -21.25 6.07 -46.41
CA TYR A 529 -22.20 5.80 -47.48
C TYR A 529 -21.47 5.03 -48.58
N ARG A 530 -21.95 3.82 -48.90
CA ARG A 530 -21.53 3.14 -50.13
C ARG A 530 -22.61 3.39 -51.18
N LEU A 531 -22.23 4.09 -52.24
CA LEU A 531 -23.04 4.18 -53.44
C LEU A 531 -23.08 2.80 -54.08
N LEU A 532 -24.28 2.23 -54.17
CA LEU A 532 -24.53 0.96 -54.84
C LEU A 532 -25.48 1.25 -56.00
N ALA A 533 -25.09 0.84 -57.20
CA ALA A 533 -25.97 0.84 -58.35
C ALA A 533 -26.97 -0.32 -58.19
N ALA A 534 -28.25 0.01 -58.15
CA ALA A 534 -29.35 -0.92 -58.35
C ALA A 534 -30.25 -0.32 -59.42
N ASP A 535 -30.61 -1.12 -60.42
CA ASP A 535 -31.63 -0.76 -61.42
C ASP A 535 -31.36 0.57 -62.17
N GLY A 536 -30.09 0.90 -62.38
CA GLY A 536 -29.64 2.14 -63.05
C GLY A 536 -29.62 3.39 -62.14
N ALA A 537 -30.11 3.30 -60.91
CA ALA A 537 -30.11 4.39 -59.94
C ALA A 537 -29.00 4.25 -58.88
N LEU A 538 -28.36 5.37 -58.55
CA LEU A 538 -27.36 5.46 -57.47
C LEU A 538 -28.07 5.62 -56.12
N HIS A 539 -28.14 4.54 -55.34
CA HIS A 539 -28.70 4.58 -53.99
C HIS A 539 -27.60 4.61 -52.92
N ALA A 540 -27.61 5.67 -52.10
CA ALA A 540 -26.78 5.75 -50.90
C ALA A 540 -27.37 4.84 -49.81
N ARG A 541 -26.83 3.63 -49.63
CA ARG A 541 -27.16 2.76 -48.50
C ARG A 541 -26.11 2.91 -47.40
N TYR A 542 -26.54 2.77 -46.14
CA TYR A 542 -25.64 2.59 -45.02
C TYR A 542 -24.78 1.35 -45.26
N ALA A 543 -23.45 1.50 -45.33
CA ALA A 543 -22.56 0.37 -45.17
C ALA A 543 -22.64 -0.06 -43.70
N TYR A 544 -23.42 -1.11 -43.42
CA TYR A 544 -23.39 -1.75 -42.11
C TYR A 544 -21.98 -2.33 -41.91
N GLU A 545 -21.26 -1.81 -40.90
CA GLU A 545 -20.04 -2.46 -40.41
C GLU A 545 -20.31 -3.94 -40.17
N SER A 546 -19.39 -4.80 -40.58
CA SER A 546 -19.46 -6.20 -40.21
C SER A 546 -19.42 -6.35 -38.69
N ARG A 547 -20.03 -7.43 -38.18
CA ARG A 547 -20.01 -7.73 -36.74
C ARG A 547 -18.58 -7.84 -36.19
N ALA A 548 -17.61 -8.20 -37.03
CA ALA A 548 -16.19 -8.22 -36.70
C ALA A 548 -15.59 -6.80 -36.61
N GLU A 549 -15.85 -5.92 -37.57
CA GLU A 549 -15.37 -4.52 -37.53
C GLU A 549 -15.92 -3.77 -36.32
N THR A 550 -17.23 -3.83 -36.06
CA THR A 550 -17.83 -3.19 -34.87
C THR A 550 -17.26 -3.77 -33.56
N TYR A 551 -16.94 -5.07 -33.53
CA TYR A 551 -16.29 -5.71 -32.38
C TYR A 551 -14.86 -5.20 -32.20
N ASN A 552 -14.06 -5.18 -33.27
CA ASN A 552 -12.68 -4.68 -33.28
C ASN A 552 -12.60 -3.20 -32.93
N ARG A 553 -13.53 -2.38 -33.42
CA ARG A 553 -13.69 -0.95 -33.08
C ARG A 553 -14.02 -0.76 -31.60
N LYS A 554 -14.96 -1.54 -31.04
CA LYS A 554 -15.24 -1.55 -29.59
C LYS A 554 -14.04 -2.01 -28.76
N LEU A 555 -13.28 -2.98 -29.25
CA LEU A 555 -12.06 -3.47 -28.60
C LEU A 555 -10.94 -2.41 -28.63
N ALA A 556 -10.73 -1.71 -29.74
CA ALA A 556 -9.78 -0.59 -29.87
C ALA A 556 -10.12 0.57 -28.92
N VAL A 557 -11.39 0.99 -28.89
CA VAL A 557 -11.89 1.99 -27.92
C VAL A 557 -11.68 1.54 -26.48
N LYS A 558 -11.90 0.25 -26.17
CA LYS A 558 -11.63 -0.32 -24.84
C LYS A 558 -10.14 -0.35 -24.50
N ARG A 559 -9.27 -0.68 -25.47
CA ARG A 559 -7.79 -0.69 -25.34
C ARG A 559 -7.26 0.70 -25.03
N ILE A 560 -7.59 1.72 -25.83
CA ILE A 560 -7.11 3.11 -25.62
C ILE A 560 -7.66 3.68 -24.30
N ARG A 561 -8.94 3.45 -23.98
CA ARG A 561 -9.49 3.80 -22.65
C ARG A 561 -8.75 3.10 -21.52
N LYS A 562 -8.29 1.84 -21.68
CA LYS A 562 -7.47 1.16 -20.67
C LYS A 562 -6.11 1.86 -20.52
N ARG A 563 -5.43 2.11 -21.65
CA ARG A 563 -4.11 2.74 -21.65
C ARG A 563 -4.11 4.15 -21.06
N ASN A 564 -5.12 4.97 -21.32
CA ASN A 564 -5.23 6.31 -20.72
C ASN A 564 -5.44 6.25 -19.20
N ARG A 565 -6.13 5.22 -18.68
CA ARG A 565 -6.24 5.00 -17.22
C ARG A 565 -4.94 4.53 -16.59
N GLU A 566 -4.18 3.67 -17.27
CA GLU A 566 -2.84 3.27 -16.84
C GLU A 566 -1.91 4.49 -16.79
N LEU A 567 -1.88 5.29 -17.87
CA LEU A 567 -1.12 6.55 -17.94
C LEU A 567 -1.52 7.53 -16.84
N HIS A 568 -2.82 7.68 -16.55
CA HIS A 568 -3.28 8.49 -15.41
C HIS A 568 -2.70 7.98 -14.08
N SER A 569 -2.86 6.70 -13.76
CA SER A 569 -2.33 6.12 -12.52
C SER A 569 -0.82 6.29 -12.36
N MET A 570 -0.05 6.15 -13.45
CA MET A 570 1.40 6.36 -13.45
C MET A 570 1.78 7.83 -13.23
N ARG A 571 1.05 8.79 -13.81
CA ARG A 571 1.25 10.23 -13.55
C ARG A 571 1.00 10.58 -12.08
N CYS A 572 -0.07 10.05 -11.49
CA CYS A 572 -0.40 10.26 -10.08
C CYS A 572 0.71 9.74 -9.15
N ASP A 573 1.26 8.56 -9.44
CA ASP A 573 2.35 7.96 -8.67
C ASP A 573 3.66 8.75 -8.81
N LEU A 574 4.04 9.15 -10.03
CA LEU A 574 5.20 10.01 -10.28
C LEU A 574 5.09 11.35 -9.54
N ASN A 575 3.94 12.03 -9.63
CA ASN A 575 3.74 13.32 -8.97
C ASN A 575 3.86 13.22 -7.44
N LEU A 576 3.45 12.09 -6.83
CA LEU A 576 3.65 11.84 -5.40
C LEU A 576 5.13 11.63 -5.07
N LYS A 577 5.84 10.83 -5.87
CA LYS A 577 7.30 10.61 -5.72
C LYS A 577 8.09 11.93 -5.81
N LEU A 578 7.81 12.74 -6.83
CA LEU A 578 8.45 14.05 -7.02
C LEU A 578 8.07 15.03 -5.91
N SER A 579 6.83 15.02 -5.42
CA SER A 579 6.43 15.86 -4.27
C SER A 579 7.22 15.53 -3.00
N VAL A 580 7.46 14.25 -2.73
CA VAL A 580 8.30 13.83 -1.58
C VAL A 580 9.76 14.18 -1.84
N ALA A 581 10.30 13.95 -3.04
CA ALA A 581 11.67 14.35 -3.37
C ALA A 581 11.91 15.85 -3.16
N LYS A 582 10.95 16.70 -3.56
CA LYS A 582 10.97 18.16 -3.35
C LYS A 582 10.89 18.57 -1.88
N GLU A 583 10.05 17.91 -1.09
CA GLU A 583 9.87 18.21 0.34
C GLU A 583 11.14 17.97 1.14
N PHE A 584 11.90 16.92 0.77
CA PHE A 584 13.11 16.50 1.47
C PHE A 584 14.41 16.89 0.73
N GLN A 585 14.35 17.72 -0.32
CA GLN A 585 15.52 18.00 -1.16
C GLN A 585 16.67 18.67 -0.41
N ASP A 586 16.35 19.58 0.52
CA ASP A 586 17.31 20.39 1.27
C ASP A 586 17.74 19.77 2.61
N GLU A 587 17.27 18.57 2.93
CA GLU A 587 17.67 17.85 4.14
C GLU A 587 19.02 17.16 3.92
N GLU A 588 19.91 17.22 4.92
CA GLU A 588 21.23 16.60 4.85
C GLU A 588 21.16 15.07 4.82
N ALA A 589 20.26 14.49 5.62
CA ALA A 589 20.01 13.06 5.70
C ALA A 589 18.51 12.76 5.95
N ILE A 590 18.01 11.73 5.26
CA ILE A 590 16.70 11.13 5.46
C ILE A 590 16.83 9.62 5.68
N TYR A 591 15.90 9.06 6.47
CA TYR A 591 15.94 7.67 6.91
C TYR A 591 14.64 6.95 6.56
N PHE A 592 14.77 5.66 6.21
CA PHE A 592 13.65 4.81 5.82
C PHE A 592 13.43 3.73 6.88
N PRO A 593 12.49 3.89 7.84
CA PRO A 593 12.19 2.81 8.78
C PRO A 593 11.66 1.58 8.02
N HIS A 594 12.26 0.42 8.29
CA HIS A 594 11.92 -0.84 7.63
C HIS A 594 10.93 -1.69 8.44
N SER A 595 10.19 -2.53 7.72
CA SER A 595 9.25 -3.54 8.23
C SER A 595 9.28 -4.77 7.32
N ILE A 596 8.97 -5.94 7.86
CA ILE A 596 9.03 -7.22 7.14
C ILE A 596 7.65 -7.67 6.67
N ASP A 597 7.59 -8.57 5.70
CA ASP A 597 6.40 -9.41 5.50
C ASP A 597 6.44 -10.67 6.38
N PHE A 598 5.47 -11.58 6.23
CA PHE A 598 5.39 -12.81 7.02
C PHE A 598 6.46 -13.86 6.69
N ARG A 599 7.22 -13.67 5.59
CA ARG A 599 8.33 -14.54 5.16
C ARG A 599 9.67 -14.03 5.72
N GLY A 600 9.73 -12.73 6.02
CA GLY A 600 10.88 -12.03 6.60
C GLY A 600 11.36 -10.87 5.73
N ARG A 601 11.03 -10.85 4.43
CA ARG A 601 11.56 -9.86 3.48
C ARG A 601 11.30 -8.44 3.95
N ALA A 602 12.37 -7.65 4.07
CA ALA A 602 12.32 -6.26 4.51
C ALA A 602 11.77 -5.34 3.41
N TYR A 603 11.07 -4.30 3.84
CA TYR A 603 10.50 -3.24 3.01
C TYR A 603 10.46 -1.93 3.81
N PRO A 604 10.80 -0.78 3.21
CA PRO A 604 10.48 0.53 3.75
C PRO A 604 8.99 0.64 4.14
N ILE A 605 8.74 1.40 5.21
CA ILE A 605 7.40 1.83 5.61
C ILE A 605 6.93 3.04 4.76
N PRO A 606 7.76 4.06 4.45
CA PRO A 606 7.39 5.12 3.51
C PRO A 606 7.06 4.56 2.11
N PRO A 607 5.84 4.72 1.58
CA PRO A 607 5.39 3.95 0.43
C PRO A 607 5.64 4.60 -0.94
N HIS A 608 6.01 5.89 -0.99
CA HIS A 608 6.08 6.66 -2.25
C HIS A 608 7.48 6.76 -2.83
N LEU A 609 8.35 7.56 -2.22
CA LEU A 609 9.78 7.58 -2.54
C LEU A 609 10.51 6.65 -1.57
N ASN A 610 11.23 5.66 -2.11
CA ASN A 610 12.19 4.79 -1.40
C ASN A 610 13.02 4.02 -2.44
N HIS A 611 14.13 3.42 -1.99
CA HIS A 611 15.09 2.71 -2.86
C HIS A 611 14.58 1.37 -3.43
N LEU A 612 13.47 0.81 -2.94
CA LEU A 612 12.79 -0.34 -3.56
C LEU A 612 11.92 0.06 -4.77
N GLY A 613 11.84 1.36 -5.09
CA GLY A 613 11.06 1.88 -6.22
C GLY A 613 11.64 1.57 -7.60
N SER A 614 11.02 2.22 -8.60
CA SER A 614 11.45 2.24 -10.01
C SER A 614 12.81 2.93 -10.19
N ASP A 615 13.45 2.79 -11.34
CA ASP A 615 14.71 3.45 -11.74
C ASP A 615 14.81 4.92 -11.27
N VAL A 616 13.81 5.74 -11.62
CA VAL A 616 13.67 7.15 -11.17
C VAL A 616 13.73 7.32 -9.64
N CYS A 617 13.17 6.41 -8.84
CA CYS A 617 13.25 6.50 -7.38
C CYS A 617 14.66 6.21 -6.85
N ARG A 618 15.40 5.35 -7.55
CA ARG A 618 16.76 4.96 -7.17
C ARG A 618 17.77 6.01 -7.59
N SER A 619 17.61 6.61 -8.77
CA SER A 619 18.46 7.72 -9.23
C SER A 619 18.28 9.02 -8.43
N LEU A 620 17.11 9.23 -7.83
CA LEU A 620 16.83 10.36 -6.93
C LEU A 620 17.42 10.19 -5.53
N LEU A 621 17.93 9.00 -5.19
CA LEU A 621 18.44 8.68 -3.86
C LEU A 621 19.94 8.33 -3.94
N GLN A 622 20.72 8.90 -3.04
CA GLN A 622 22.13 8.57 -2.85
C GLN A 622 22.41 8.43 -1.34
N PHE A 623 23.56 7.89 -0.94
CA PHE A 623 23.91 7.90 0.49
C PHE A 623 24.17 9.33 0.96
N ALA A 624 23.75 9.67 2.18
CA ALA A 624 24.02 11.01 2.73
C ALA A 624 25.50 11.20 3.04
N VAL A 625 26.13 10.16 3.57
CA VAL A 625 27.57 10.08 3.87
C VAL A 625 28.30 9.65 2.60
N GLY A 626 29.33 10.40 2.21
CA GLY A 626 30.23 10.01 1.13
C GLY A 626 31.41 9.21 1.66
N ARG A 627 31.95 8.29 0.86
CA ARG A 627 33.16 7.52 1.19
C ARG A 627 34.20 7.62 0.07
N PRO A 628 35.50 7.69 0.40
CA PRO A 628 36.55 7.69 -0.62
C PRO A 628 36.43 6.44 -1.49
N LEU A 629 36.64 6.59 -2.79
CA LEU A 629 36.65 5.46 -3.71
C LEU A 629 37.77 4.45 -3.38
N GLY A 630 38.93 4.95 -2.92
CA GLY A 630 40.12 4.12 -2.76
C GLY A 630 40.57 3.49 -4.08
N PRO A 631 41.41 2.44 -4.04
CA PRO A 631 42.04 1.90 -5.24
C PRO A 631 41.09 1.12 -6.17
N SER A 632 40.00 0.53 -5.66
CA SER A 632 39.03 -0.24 -6.47
C SER A 632 37.69 0.48 -6.72
N GLY A 633 37.39 1.58 -6.03
CA GLY A 633 36.08 2.23 -6.13
C GLY A 633 35.80 2.83 -7.51
N LEU A 634 36.81 3.37 -8.21
CA LEU A 634 36.62 3.87 -9.58
C LEU A 634 36.29 2.72 -10.55
N ASP A 635 36.98 1.59 -10.43
CA ASP A 635 36.69 0.37 -11.20
C ASP A 635 35.25 -0.10 -10.96
N TRP A 636 34.80 -0.10 -9.70
CA TRP A 636 33.43 -0.49 -9.34
C TRP A 636 32.38 0.49 -9.89
N LEU A 637 32.66 1.79 -9.99
CA LEU A 637 31.78 2.73 -10.70
C LEU A 637 31.72 2.46 -12.21
N LEU A 638 32.85 2.14 -12.86
CA LEU A 638 32.88 1.80 -14.29
C LEU A 638 32.18 0.46 -14.58
N ILE A 639 32.32 -0.52 -13.68
CA ILE A 639 31.56 -1.78 -13.71
C ILE A 639 30.05 -1.50 -13.52
N GLN A 640 29.68 -0.59 -12.61
CA GLN A 640 28.29 -0.17 -12.40
C GLN A 640 27.70 0.50 -13.65
N VAL A 641 28.47 1.32 -14.37
CA VAL A 641 28.07 1.87 -15.68
C VAL A 641 27.74 0.75 -16.68
N ALA A 642 28.59 -0.27 -16.81
CA ALA A 642 28.33 -1.41 -17.68
C ALA A 642 27.10 -2.24 -17.24
N ASN A 643 26.92 -2.43 -15.93
CA ASN A 643 25.76 -3.11 -15.35
C ASN A 643 24.44 -2.39 -15.66
N LEU A 644 24.40 -1.06 -15.52
CA LEU A 644 23.21 -0.23 -15.74
C LEU A 644 22.94 0.04 -17.24
N TYR A 645 23.98 0.12 -18.07
CA TYR A 645 23.82 0.11 -19.53
C TYR A 645 23.18 -1.21 -19.99
N GLY A 646 23.69 -2.33 -19.49
CA GLY A 646 23.19 -3.66 -19.81
C GLY A 646 23.45 -4.00 -21.28
N GLN A 647 22.41 -4.41 -22.01
CA GLN A 647 22.51 -4.86 -23.42
C GLN A 647 23.57 -5.94 -23.70
N GLY A 648 24.05 -6.66 -22.69
CA GLY A 648 25.14 -7.64 -22.81
C GLY A 648 26.48 -7.17 -22.21
N ALA A 649 26.67 -5.87 -21.96
CA ALA A 649 27.80 -5.38 -21.17
C ALA A 649 27.78 -5.97 -19.75
N ASP A 650 26.59 -6.08 -19.15
CA ASP A 650 26.30 -6.80 -17.89
C ASP A 650 26.61 -8.31 -17.92
N LYS A 651 27.00 -8.86 -19.07
CA LYS A 651 27.37 -10.28 -19.25
C LYS A 651 28.85 -10.48 -19.53
N LEU A 652 29.63 -9.41 -19.65
CA LEU A 652 31.08 -9.48 -19.69
C LEU A 652 31.64 -9.89 -18.31
N PRO A 653 32.85 -10.49 -18.27
CA PRO A 653 33.66 -10.57 -17.05
C PRO A 653 33.93 -9.17 -16.46
N LEU A 654 34.22 -9.05 -15.16
CA LEU A 654 34.39 -7.74 -14.50
C LEU A 654 35.45 -6.85 -15.17
N HIS A 655 36.57 -7.42 -15.63
CA HIS A 655 37.58 -6.68 -16.39
C HIS A 655 37.04 -6.12 -17.72
N GLY A 656 36.14 -6.87 -18.39
CA GLY A 656 35.47 -6.42 -19.61
C GLY A 656 34.40 -5.35 -19.34
N ARG A 657 33.71 -5.44 -18.19
CA ARG A 657 32.78 -4.41 -17.71
C ARG A 657 33.51 -3.10 -17.39
N ARG A 658 34.63 -3.16 -16.69
CA ARG A 658 35.53 -2.02 -16.45
C ARG A 658 35.99 -1.41 -17.78
N LYS A 659 36.55 -2.22 -18.68
CA LYS A 659 37.04 -1.78 -20.00
C LYS A 659 35.95 -1.12 -20.85
N PHE A 660 34.72 -1.63 -20.80
CA PHE A 660 33.57 -1.00 -21.46
C PHE A 660 33.34 0.44 -20.93
N GLY A 661 33.42 0.66 -19.62
CA GLY A 661 33.34 2.00 -19.02
C GLY A 661 34.50 2.91 -19.42
N GLU A 662 35.72 2.39 -19.50
CA GLU A 662 36.91 3.14 -19.97
C GLU A 662 36.77 3.55 -21.45
N GLU A 663 36.32 2.65 -22.32
CA GLU A 663 36.11 2.91 -23.76
C GLU A 663 35.00 3.92 -24.05
N HIS A 664 34.00 4.03 -23.16
CA HIS A 664 32.87 4.96 -23.30
C HIS A 664 33.03 6.24 -22.46
N LEU A 665 34.23 6.54 -21.94
CA LEU A 665 34.45 7.65 -21.01
C LEU A 665 34.01 9.02 -21.58
N GLU A 666 34.21 9.27 -22.88
CA GLU A 666 33.71 10.48 -23.56
C GLU A 666 32.17 10.58 -23.50
N MET A 667 31.48 9.47 -23.80
CA MET A 667 30.01 9.39 -23.77
C MET A 667 29.44 9.51 -22.34
N ILE A 668 30.20 9.03 -21.35
CA ILE A 668 29.88 9.16 -19.92
C ILE A 668 29.99 10.62 -19.48
N ILE A 669 31.06 11.31 -19.85
CA ILE A 669 31.28 12.73 -19.52
C ILE A 669 30.25 13.61 -20.23
N ASP A 670 30.00 13.43 -21.54
CA ASP A 670 28.94 14.16 -22.26
C ASP A 670 27.56 13.95 -21.63
N SER A 671 27.20 12.70 -21.30
CA SER A 671 25.95 12.40 -20.60
C SER A 671 25.86 13.09 -19.24
N ALA A 672 26.99 13.22 -18.53
CA ALA A 672 27.05 13.88 -17.23
C ALA A 672 26.93 15.41 -17.33
N GLU A 673 27.51 16.03 -18.36
CA GLU A 673 27.54 17.50 -18.51
C GLU A 673 26.33 18.04 -19.27
N ASN A 674 25.95 17.40 -20.38
CA ASN A 674 24.88 17.82 -21.28
C ASN A 674 23.76 16.75 -21.37
N PRO A 675 23.11 16.38 -20.25
CA PRO A 675 22.20 15.23 -20.18
C PRO A 675 20.99 15.29 -21.13
N LEU A 676 20.57 16.49 -21.54
CA LEU A 676 19.41 16.70 -22.41
C LEU A 676 19.76 17.24 -23.80
N ASP A 677 20.91 17.90 -23.96
CA ASP A 677 21.28 18.60 -25.21
C ASP A 677 22.52 17.98 -25.90
N GLY A 678 23.22 17.04 -25.24
CA GLY A 678 24.37 16.31 -25.78
C GLY A 678 23.99 15.07 -26.59
N MET A 679 24.85 14.05 -26.60
CA MET A 679 24.65 12.80 -27.34
C MET A 679 23.60 11.86 -26.71
N GLN A 680 23.15 12.15 -25.48
CA GLN A 680 22.09 11.42 -24.76
C GLN A 680 22.36 9.91 -24.62
N TRP A 681 23.62 9.46 -24.63
CA TRP A 681 24.00 8.03 -24.63
C TRP A 681 23.38 7.24 -23.47
N TRP A 682 23.29 7.86 -22.28
CA TRP A 682 22.64 7.30 -21.09
C TRP A 682 21.19 6.83 -21.33
N MET A 683 20.46 7.42 -22.28
CA MET A 683 19.08 7.03 -22.62
C MET A 683 18.98 5.63 -23.25
N GLN A 684 20.10 5.08 -23.73
CA GLN A 684 20.19 3.72 -24.28
C GLN A 684 20.36 2.66 -23.19
N GLY A 685 20.63 3.07 -21.94
CA GLY A 685 20.81 2.15 -20.82
C GLY A 685 19.56 1.36 -20.47
N SER A 686 19.76 0.21 -19.83
CA SER A 686 18.66 -0.64 -19.34
C SER A 686 17.97 -0.03 -18.12
N GLU A 687 18.73 0.70 -17.30
CA GLU A 687 18.26 1.49 -16.15
C GLU A 687 18.78 2.94 -16.32
N PRO A 688 18.20 3.73 -17.24
CA PRO A 688 18.81 4.96 -17.75
C PRO A 688 19.00 6.04 -16.69
N TRP A 689 18.08 6.21 -15.74
CA TRP A 689 18.18 7.26 -14.73
C TRP A 689 19.29 6.98 -13.71
N GLN A 690 19.43 5.72 -13.27
CA GLN A 690 20.57 5.29 -12.45
C GLN A 690 21.89 5.36 -13.23
N LEU A 691 21.88 5.05 -14.54
CA LEU A 691 23.06 5.18 -15.39
C LEU A 691 23.53 6.64 -15.44
N LEU A 692 22.63 7.59 -15.68
CA LEU A 692 22.96 9.03 -15.69
C LEU A 692 23.49 9.51 -14.31
N ALA A 693 22.90 9.07 -13.21
CA ALA A 693 23.39 9.38 -11.87
C ALA A 693 24.83 8.86 -11.66
N THR A 694 25.12 7.65 -12.14
CA THR A 694 26.46 7.04 -12.08
C THR A 694 27.45 7.77 -12.99
N CYS A 695 27.05 8.15 -14.21
CA CYS A 695 27.90 8.93 -15.12
C CYS A 695 28.34 10.27 -14.49
N LYS A 696 27.44 10.94 -13.77
CA LYS A 696 27.75 12.18 -13.04
C LYS A 696 28.77 11.96 -11.92
N ASP A 697 28.63 10.88 -11.15
CA ASP A 697 29.58 10.54 -10.09
C ASP A 697 30.96 10.16 -10.64
N VAL A 698 31.01 9.40 -11.76
CA VAL A 698 32.26 9.12 -12.50
C VAL A 698 32.92 10.40 -13.00
N ARG A 699 32.16 11.31 -13.64
CA ARG A 699 32.67 12.63 -14.07
C ARG A 699 33.24 13.42 -12.90
N ASN A 700 32.54 13.44 -11.76
CA ASN A 700 33.01 14.12 -10.55
C ASN A 700 34.31 13.49 -10.00
N ALA A 701 34.43 12.15 -10.03
CA ALA A 701 35.63 11.44 -9.61
C ALA A 701 36.84 11.82 -10.47
N TYR A 702 36.71 11.83 -11.80
CA TYR A 702 37.78 12.29 -12.70
C TYR A 702 38.10 13.79 -12.51
N ALA A 703 37.09 14.63 -12.34
CA ALA A 703 37.27 16.08 -12.10
C ALA A 703 37.92 16.43 -10.74
N SER A 704 37.98 15.49 -9.80
CA SER A 704 38.59 15.69 -8.47
C SER A 704 40.12 15.78 -8.48
N GLY A 705 40.77 15.44 -9.60
CA GLY A 705 42.23 15.36 -9.73
C GLY A 705 42.86 14.09 -9.14
N ASN A 706 42.33 13.56 -8.03
CA ASN A 706 42.68 12.24 -7.50
C ASN A 706 41.42 11.41 -7.17
N PRO A 707 40.95 10.56 -8.10
CA PRO A 707 39.75 9.74 -7.94
C PRO A 707 39.73 8.88 -6.67
N GLU A 708 40.87 8.35 -6.20
CA GLU A 708 40.89 7.49 -5.00
C GLU A 708 40.43 8.24 -3.74
N THR A 709 40.71 9.55 -3.68
CA THR A 709 40.32 10.42 -2.57
C THR A 709 38.92 11.04 -2.73
N TYR A 710 38.27 10.87 -3.88
CA TYR A 710 36.93 11.39 -4.12
C TYR A 710 35.90 10.67 -3.24
N CYS A 711 35.20 11.44 -2.40
CA CYS A 711 34.14 10.92 -1.54
C CYS A 711 32.82 10.72 -2.30
N SER A 712 32.71 9.64 -3.05
CA SER A 712 31.47 9.23 -3.74
C SER A 712 30.33 9.00 -2.75
N LYS A 713 29.13 9.41 -3.15
CA LYS A 713 27.85 9.11 -2.47
C LYS A 713 27.02 8.07 -3.22
N MET A 714 27.48 7.63 -4.38
CA MET A 714 26.72 6.74 -5.26
C MET A 714 26.75 5.31 -4.72
N HIS A 715 25.60 4.66 -4.77
CA HIS A 715 25.47 3.24 -4.42
C HIS A 715 25.78 2.35 -5.63
N VAL A 716 26.62 1.34 -5.43
CA VAL A 716 26.92 0.29 -6.41
C VAL A 716 26.13 -0.96 -6.04
N HIS A 717 25.59 -1.66 -7.04
CA HIS A 717 24.69 -2.81 -6.84
C HIS A 717 25.43 -4.11 -7.10
N GLN A 718 25.19 -5.11 -6.27
CA GLN A 718 25.62 -6.49 -6.49
C GLN A 718 24.38 -7.39 -6.45
N ASP A 719 24.06 -8.02 -7.58
CA ASP A 719 22.82 -8.77 -7.80
C ASP A 719 23.04 -10.28 -7.77
N GLY A 720 22.22 -11.01 -7.03
CA GLY A 720 22.27 -12.47 -6.99
C GLY A 720 21.85 -13.11 -8.31
N SER A 721 22.70 -13.97 -8.87
CA SER A 721 22.48 -14.68 -10.15
C SER A 721 21.32 -15.70 -10.09
N CYS A 722 20.08 -15.20 -10.13
CA CYS A 722 18.85 -15.94 -9.88
C CYS A 722 18.81 -16.53 -8.45
N ASN A 723 18.81 -15.65 -7.45
CA ASN A 723 18.98 -15.99 -6.03
C ASN A 723 18.11 -17.16 -5.52
N GLY A 724 16.85 -17.27 -5.93
CA GLY A 724 15.99 -18.41 -5.58
C GLY A 724 16.55 -19.78 -6.01
N LEU A 725 17.22 -19.86 -7.17
CA LEU A 725 17.94 -21.07 -7.61
C LEU A 725 19.26 -21.27 -6.87
N GLN A 726 19.98 -20.19 -6.53
CA GLN A 726 21.18 -20.26 -5.70
C GLN A 726 20.86 -20.93 -4.35
N HIS A 727 19.77 -20.51 -3.69
CA HIS A 727 19.32 -21.17 -2.45
C HIS A 727 18.92 -22.64 -2.66
N TYR A 728 18.22 -23.01 -3.75
CA TYR A 728 17.91 -24.42 -4.02
C TYR A 728 19.16 -25.27 -4.30
N ALA A 729 20.11 -24.76 -5.09
CA ALA A 729 21.34 -25.46 -5.42
C ALA A 729 22.21 -25.70 -4.18
N ALA A 730 22.31 -24.70 -3.29
CA ALA A 730 23.01 -24.86 -2.01
C ALA A 730 22.30 -25.84 -1.05
N LEU A 731 20.97 -25.71 -0.86
CA LEU A 731 20.18 -26.64 -0.02
C LEU A 731 20.31 -28.11 -0.47
N GLY A 732 20.30 -28.34 -1.79
CA GLY A 732 20.40 -29.67 -2.39
C GLY A 732 21.82 -30.12 -2.72
N ARG A 733 22.83 -29.29 -2.45
CA ARG A 733 24.23 -29.44 -2.91
C ARG A 733 24.36 -29.88 -4.37
N ASP A 734 23.55 -29.29 -5.25
CA ASP A 734 23.50 -29.59 -6.68
C ASP A 734 24.64 -28.86 -7.40
N GLU A 735 25.73 -29.58 -7.71
CA GLU A 735 26.92 -29.02 -8.35
C GLU A 735 26.60 -28.42 -9.72
N LYS A 736 25.82 -29.12 -10.56
CA LYS A 736 25.46 -28.66 -11.91
C LYS A 736 24.51 -27.47 -11.86
N GLY A 737 23.53 -27.52 -10.95
CA GLY A 737 22.67 -26.37 -10.66
C GLY A 737 23.49 -25.18 -10.16
N GLY A 738 24.43 -25.42 -9.24
CA GLY A 738 25.31 -24.43 -8.63
C GLY A 738 26.23 -23.73 -9.64
N THR A 739 26.86 -24.47 -10.56
CA THR A 739 27.62 -23.90 -11.67
C THR A 739 26.73 -22.99 -12.52
N ALA A 740 25.52 -23.42 -12.90
CA ALA A 740 24.62 -22.62 -13.73
C ALA A 740 24.12 -21.33 -13.06
N VAL A 741 24.30 -21.15 -11.74
CA VAL A 741 23.88 -19.97 -10.97
C VAL A 741 25.03 -19.30 -10.20
N ASN A 742 26.26 -19.53 -10.65
CA ASN A 742 27.49 -18.91 -10.13
C ASN A 742 27.77 -19.17 -8.63
N LEU A 743 27.42 -20.36 -8.10
CA LEU A 743 27.94 -20.83 -6.81
C LEU A 743 29.37 -21.38 -6.92
N VAL A 744 29.70 -21.98 -8.07
CA VAL A 744 31.05 -22.47 -8.36
C VAL A 744 31.86 -21.36 -9.03
N PRO A 745 33.13 -21.11 -8.63
CA PRO A 745 34.01 -20.14 -9.29
C PRO A 745 34.16 -20.41 -10.79
N ALA A 746 34.16 -19.34 -11.59
CA ALA A 746 34.35 -19.37 -13.03
C ALA A 746 34.93 -18.02 -13.50
N ASP A 747 35.65 -18.02 -14.62
CA ASP A 747 36.28 -16.81 -15.20
C ASP A 747 35.29 -15.88 -15.90
N ALA A 748 34.06 -16.35 -16.15
CA ALA A 748 33.00 -15.60 -16.79
C ALA A 748 31.62 -15.94 -16.17
N PRO A 749 30.70 -14.97 -16.08
CA PRO A 749 29.39 -15.17 -15.46
C PRO A 749 28.54 -16.18 -16.25
N GLN A 750 28.03 -17.19 -15.56
CA GLN A 750 27.05 -18.11 -16.14
C GLN A 750 25.66 -17.47 -16.16
N ASP A 751 24.93 -17.68 -17.27
CA ASP A 751 23.56 -17.19 -17.44
C ASP A 751 22.57 -18.38 -17.58
N PRO A 752 21.83 -18.74 -16.52
CA PRO A 752 20.92 -19.88 -16.56
C PRO A 752 19.73 -19.63 -17.50
N TYR A 753 19.37 -18.36 -17.77
CA TYR A 753 18.29 -18.01 -18.67
C TYR A 753 18.69 -18.28 -20.14
N THR A 754 19.93 -17.93 -20.52
CA THR A 754 20.49 -18.25 -21.84
C THR A 754 20.61 -19.76 -22.02
N GLN A 755 21.14 -20.49 -21.04
CA GLN A 755 21.24 -21.96 -21.08
C GLN A 755 19.86 -22.61 -21.28
N ILE A 756 18.83 -22.18 -20.54
CA ILE A 756 17.45 -22.67 -20.73
C ILE A 756 16.90 -22.28 -22.11
N SER A 757 17.15 -21.07 -22.62
CA SER A 757 16.70 -20.70 -23.97
C SER A 757 17.28 -21.62 -25.06
N HIS A 758 18.53 -22.05 -24.93
CA HIS A 758 19.14 -23.01 -25.86
C HIS A 758 18.50 -24.41 -25.76
N ILE A 759 18.15 -24.87 -24.55
CA ILE A 759 17.40 -26.13 -24.34
C ILE A 759 16.02 -26.04 -25.02
N VAL A 760 15.30 -24.93 -24.80
CA VAL A 760 13.99 -24.67 -25.41
C VAL A 760 14.11 -24.62 -26.94
N GLN A 761 15.07 -23.88 -27.49
CA GLN A 761 15.28 -23.75 -28.93
C GLN A 761 15.60 -25.11 -29.58
N LYS A 762 16.47 -25.93 -28.99
CA LYS A 762 16.74 -27.31 -29.46
C LYS A 762 15.47 -28.16 -29.46
N ARG A 763 14.61 -28.02 -28.44
CA ARG A 763 13.34 -28.74 -28.38
C ARG A 763 12.33 -28.25 -29.43
N VAL A 764 12.23 -26.94 -29.64
CA VAL A 764 11.40 -26.35 -30.71
C VAL A 764 11.81 -26.91 -32.07
N VAL A 765 13.10 -26.92 -32.41
CA VAL A 765 13.59 -27.49 -33.69
C VAL A 765 13.22 -28.98 -33.84
N SER A 766 13.36 -29.78 -32.78
CA SER A 766 12.95 -31.19 -32.79
C SER A 766 11.43 -31.37 -32.99
N ASP A 767 10.62 -30.48 -32.44
CA ASP A 767 9.16 -30.55 -32.52
C ASP A 767 8.61 -29.93 -33.83
N VAL A 768 9.32 -28.98 -34.44
CA VAL A 768 9.10 -28.51 -35.82
C VAL A 768 9.24 -29.67 -36.82
N ALA A 769 10.29 -30.49 -36.68
CA ALA A 769 10.50 -31.66 -37.52
C ALA A 769 9.39 -32.74 -37.39
N LYS A 770 8.58 -32.68 -36.31
CA LYS A 770 7.40 -33.54 -36.10
C LYS A 770 6.10 -32.90 -36.61
N GLY A 771 6.17 -31.75 -37.27
CA GLY A 771 5.00 -31.04 -37.80
C GLY A 771 4.14 -30.33 -36.73
N LEU A 772 4.67 -30.06 -35.53
CA LEU A 772 3.90 -29.40 -34.48
C LEU A 772 3.76 -27.89 -34.76
N TRP A 773 2.57 -27.49 -35.21
CA TRP A 773 2.23 -26.09 -35.53
C TRP A 773 2.66 -25.05 -34.47
N PRO A 774 2.45 -25.24 -33.14
CA PRO A 774 2.93 -24.28 -32.14
C PRO A 774 4.45 -24.12 -32.09
N ALA A 775 5.21 -25.17 -32.46
CA ALA A 775 6.67 -25.12 -32.56
C ALA A 775 7.12 -24.40 -33.84
N GLN A 776 6.41 -24.62 -34.95
CA GLN A 776 6.64 -23.91 -36.23
C GLN A 776 6.45 -22.39 -36.07
N SER A 777 5.36 -21.95 -35.43
CA SER A 777 5.12 -20.53 -35.15
C SER A 777 6.18 -19.92 -34.22
N LEU A 778 6.79 -20.71 -33.32
CA LEU A 778 7.78 -20.24 -32.34
C LEU A 778 9.24 -20.33 -32.85
N GLN A 779 9.48 -20.92 -34.02
CA GLN A 779 10.82 -21.08 -34.57
C GLN A 779 11.47 -19.71 -34.82
N GLY A 780 12.71 -19.53 -34.37
CA GLY A 780 13.43 -18.25 -34.45
C GLY A 780 12.98 -17.18 -33.45
N GLN A 781 11.94 -17.43 -32.64
CA GLN A 781 11.41 -16.46 -31.66
C GLN A 781 11.84 -16.76 -30.21
N VAL A 782 12.51 -17.89 -29.97
CA VAL A 782 13.03 -18.25 -28.64
C VAL A 782 14.33 -17.52 -28.36
N ASP A 783 14.31 -16.65 -27.35
CA ASP A 783 15.49 -15.98 -26.82
C ASP A 783 15.46 -15.93 -25.29
N ARG A 784 16.53 -15.37 -24.71
CA ARG A 784 16.66 -15.13 -23.26
C ARG A 784 15.51 -14.31 -22.68
N LYS A 785 15.05 -13.26 -23.38
CA LYS A 785 14.01 -12.32 -22.88
C LYS A 785 12.65 -13.00 -22.77
N LEU A 786 12.34 -13.93 -23.69
CA LEU A 786 11.12 -14.74 -23.68
C LEU A 786 11.05 -15.65 -22.43
N VAL A 787 12.15 -16.32 -22.07
CA VAL A 787 12.17 -17.31 -20.98
C VAL A 787 12.51 -16.74 -19.60
N LYS A 788 13.27 -15.63 -19.51
CA LYS A 788 13.80 -15.05 -18.25
C LYS A 788 12.74 -14.94 -17.16
N GLN A 789 11.60 -14.34 -17.46
CA GLN A 789 10.55 -14.07 -16.48
C GLN A 789 9.89 -15.37 -15.97
N THR A 790 9.69 -16.36 -16.85
CA THR A 790 9.15 -17.67 -16.47
C THR A 790 10.12 -18.45 -15.59
N VAL A 791 11.40 -18.52 -15.98
CA VAL A 791 12.45 -19.17 -15.18
C VAL A 791 12.56 -18.53 -13.79
N MET A 792 12.72 -17.20 -13.75
CA MET A 792 12.89 -16.42 -12.52
C MET A 792 11.70 -16.56 -11.56
N THR A 793 10.46 -16.69 -12.06
CA THR A 793 9.27 -16.73 -11.20
C THR A 793 8.74 -18.14 -10.90
N SER A 794 9.13 -19.16 -11.67
CA SER A 794 8.71 -20.56 -11.44
C SER A 794 9.26 -21.10 -10.12
N VAL A 795 10.48 -20.73 -9.76
CA VAL A 795 11.10 -21.11 -8.47
C VAL A 795 10.42 -20.44 -7.27
N TYR A 796 9.75 -19.32 -7.52
CA TYR A 796 8.87 -18.63 -6.58
C TYR A 796 7.40 -19.09 -6.69
N GLY A 797 7.14 -20.26 -7.27
CA GLY A 797 5.87 -20.97 -7.23
C GLY A 797 4.85 -20.52 -8.28
N VAL A 798 5.28 -19.87 -9.37
CA VAL A 798 4.40 -19.61 -10.51
C VAL A 798 3.88 -20.91 -11.11
N THR A 799 2.56 -20.99 -11.25
CA THR A 799 1.89 -22.13 -11.91
C THR A 799 1.98 -22.02 -13.43
N PHE A 800 1.78 -23.13 -14.14
CA PHE A 800 1.71 -23.19 -15.61
C PHE A 800 0.88 -22.07 -16.25
N VAL A 801 -0.28 -21.72 -15.67
CA VAL A 801 -1.13 -20.63 -16.17
C VAL A 801 -0.41 -19.28 -16.13
N GLY A 802 0.28 -18.98 -15.03
CA GLY A 802 1.07 -17.75 -14.90
C GLY A 802 2.32 -17.74 -15.79
N ALA A 803 2.97 -18.89 -15.96
CA ALA A 803 4.09 -19.05 -16.89
C ALA A 803 3.66 -18.77 -18.35
N ARG A 804 2.54 -19.36 -18.78
CA ARG A 804 1.91 -19.08 -20.08
C ARG A 804 1.60 -17.59 -20.22
N ASP A 805 0.95 -16.97 -19.23
CA ASP A 805 0.52 -15.57 -19.32
C ASP A 805 1.73 -14.61 -19.41
N GLN A 806 2.84 -14.92 -18.73
CA GLN A 806 4.10 -14.18 -18.88
C GLN A 806 4.67 -14.28 -20.30
N ILE A 807 4.73 -15.49 -20.87
CA ILE A 807 5.22 -15.69 -22.24
C ILE A 807 4.26 -15.05 -23.26
N ALA A 808 2.95 -15.14 -23.05
CA ALA A 808 1.94 -14.48 -23.87
C ALA A 808 2.14 -12.96 -23.92
N ASN A 809 2.39 -12.32 -22.78
CA ASN A 809 2.72 -10.90 -22.73
C ASN A 809 4.00 -10.59 -23.53
N ARG A 810 5.05 -11.42 -23.42
CA ARG A 810 6.31 -11.25 -24.19
C ARG A 810 6.17 -11.48 -25.69
N LEU A 811 5.20 -12.27 -26.14
CA LEU A 811 4.84 -12.40 -27.56
C LEU A 811 4.03 -11.17 -28.01
N GLN A 812 3.10 -10.68 -27.20
CA GLN A 812 2.33 -9.47 -27.47
C GLN A 812 3.21 -8.21 -27.56
N GLU A 813 4.26 -8.10 -26.73
CA GLU A 813 5.31 -7.06 -26.84
C GLU A 813 6.02 -7.08 -28.21
N ARG A 814 6.06 -8.22 -28.91
CA ARG A 814 6.62 -8.37 -30.27
C ARG A 814 5.58 -8.15 -31.37
N GLY A 815 4.40 -7.62 -31.04
CA GLY A 815 3.33 -7.36 -32.00
C GLY A 815 2.41 -8.54 -32.32
N TRP A 816 2.49 -9.65 -31.58
CA TRP A 816 1.56 -10.78 -31.78
C TRP A 816 0.17 -10.43 -31.24
N ASP A 817 -0.84 -10.38 -32.12
CA ASP A 817 -2.18 -9.88 -31.79
C ASP A 817 -3.30 -10.95 -31.82
N ASP A 818 -3.16 -12.03 -32.60
CA ASP A 818 -4.12 -13.14 -32.59
C ASP A 818 -4.11 -13.90 -31.25
N GLU A 819 -5.18 -13.72 -30.47
CA GLU A 819 -5.36 -14.30 -29.14
C GLU A 819 -5.27 -15.84 -29.16
N HIS A 820 -5.76 -16.50 -30.21
CA HIS A 820 -5.73 -17.96 -30.31
C HIS A 820 -4.32 -18.50 -30.55
N THR A 821 -3.57 -17.88 -31.47
CA THR A 821 -2.17 -18.21 -31.76
C THR A 821 -1.27 -17.90 -30.57
N VAL A 822 -1.42 -16.73 -29.94
CA VAL A 822 -0.69 -16.37 -28.71
C VAL A 822 -0.98 -17.39 -27.61
N PHE A 823 -2.25 -17.77 -27.38
CA PHE A 823 -2.61 -18.74 -26.33
C PHE A 823 -1.99 -20.13 -26.56
N ARG A 824 -2.08 -20.68 -27.78
CA ARG A 824 -1.55 -22.02 -28.08
C ARG A 824 -0.02 -22.04 -28.07
N THR A 825 0.61 -21.01 -28.65
CA THR A 825 2.08 -20.91 -28.75
C THR A 825 2.71 -20.65 -27.38
N SER A 826 2.17 -19.73 -26.58
CA SER A 826 2.63 -19.52 -25.20
C SER A 826 2.40 -20.73 -24.29
N SER A 827 1.33 -21.51 -24.51
CA SER A 827 1.09 -22.75 -23.74
C SER A 827 2.16 -23.80 -24.04
N TYR A 828 2.51 -23.99 -25.32
CA TYR A 828 3.61 -24.88 -25.73
C TYR A 828 4.96 -24.39 -25.20
N ALA A 829 5.28 -23.11 -25.38
CA ALA A 829 6.52 -22.49 -24.89
C ALA A 829 6.67 -22.62 -23.36
N ALA A 830 5.59 -22.42 -22.60
CA ALA A 830 5.59 -22.58 -21.15
C ALA A 830 5.86 -24.02 -20.73
N THR A 831 5.29 -25.02 -21.42
CA THR A 831 5.58 -26.44 -21.17
C THR A 831 7.06 -26.73 -21.38
N VAL A 832 7.60 -26.40 -22.56
CA VAL A 832 9.00 -26.66 -22.91
C VAL A 832 9.98 -25.92 -21.97
N THR A 833 9.67 -24.69 -21.58
CA THR A 833 10.51 -23.90 -20.66
C THR A 833 10.53 -24.52 -19.25
N LEU A 834 9.39 -24.96 -18.74
CA LEU A 834 9.30 -25.64 -17.44
C LEU A 834 9.98 -27.02 -17.46
N ASP A 835 9.90 -27.75 -18.58
CA ASP A 835 10.60 -29.02 -18.74
C ASP A 835 12.13 -28.83 -18.81
N GLY A 836 12.61 -27.81 -19.52
CA GLY A 836 14.03 -27.44 -19.54
C GLY A 836 14.56 -27.05 -18.15
N LEU A 837 13.79 -26.25 -17.40
CA LEU A 837 14.09 -25.90 -16.00
C LEU A 837 14.18 -27.15 -15.11
N ASN A 838 13.21 -28.06 -15.24
CA ASN A 838 13.16 -29.34 -14.51
C ASN A 838 14.31 -30.30 -14.88
N GLN A 839 14.82 -30.23 -16.11
CA GLN A 839 15.96 -31.02 -16.56
C GLN A 839 17.28 -30.51 -15.96
N MET A 840 17.42 -29.19 -15.85
CA MET A 840 18.65 -28.54 -15.35
C MET A 840 18.73 -28.54 -13.82
N PHE A 841 17.63 -28.30 -13.11
CA PHE A 841 17.58 -28.22 -11.64
C PHE A 841 16.76 -29.35 -11.01
N LYS A 842 17.25 -30.59 -11.16
CA LYS A 842 16.57 -31.78 -10.61
C LYS A 842 16.45 -31.74 -9.10
N SER A 843 17.52 -31.37 -8.38
CA SER A 843 17.52 -31.31 -6.92
C SER A 843 16.49 -30.28 -6.40
N ALA A 844 16.44 -29.10 -7.02
CA ALA A 844 15.43 -28.07 -6.71
C ALA A 844 13.99 -28.60 -6.86
N LYS A 845 13.71 -29.36 -7.93
CA LYS A 845 12.40 -29.99 -8.17
C LYS A 845 12.03 -30.99 -7.06
N GLU A 846 13.00 -31.77 -6.58
CA GLU A 846 12.79 -32.75 -5.51
C GLU A 846 12.54 -32.09 -4.15
N ILE A 847 13.30 -31.03 -3.82
CA ILE A 847 13.07 -30.21 -2.62
C ILE A 847 11.70 -29.53 -2.68
N MET A 848 11.32 -28.93 -3.81
CA MET A 848 9.99 -28.36 -4.02
C MET A 848 8.87 -29.39 -3.82
N ARG A 849 9.06 -30.62 -4.32
CA ARG A 849 8.12 -31.73 -4.14
C ARG A 849 8.01 -32.14 -2.67
N TRP A 850 9.13 -32.27 -1.97
CA TRP A 850 9.20 -32.64 -0.55
C TRP A 850 8.52 -31.60 0.35
N LEU A 851 8.86 -30.32 0.19
CA LEU A 851 8.17 -29.20 0.86
C LEU A 851 6.65 -29.27 0.61
N GLY A 852 6.24 -29.44 -0.65
CA GLY A 852 4.83 -29.59 -1.03
C GLY A 852 4.12 -30.83 -0.44
N GLN A 853 4.85 -31.90 -0.12
CA GLN A 853 4.31 -33.07 0.58
C GLN A 853 4.13 -32.77 2.07
N CYS A 854 5.14 -32.22 2.74
CA CYS A 854 5.07 -31.80 4.15
C CYS A 854 3.90 -30.82 4.40
N ALA A 855 3.75 -29.81 3.54
CA ALA A 855 2.63 -28.87 3.60
C ALA A 855 1.26 -29.54 3.39
N SER A 856 1.18 -30.62 2.59
CA SER A 856 -0.06 -31.39 2.44
C SER A 856 -0.43 -32.09 3.75
N LEU A 857 0.50 -32.83 4.35
CA LEU A 857 0.27 -33.60 5.58
C LEU A 857 -0.20 -32.73 6.76
N ILE A 858 0.28 -31.49 6.83
CA ILE A 858 -0.14 -30.46 7.79
C ILE A 858 -1.53 -29.92 7.45
N ALA A 859 -1.75 -29.50 6.21
CA ALA A 859 -3.01 -28.93 5.76
C ALA A 859 -4.16 -29.96 5.73
N ASP A 860 -3.84 -31.25 5.59
CA ASP A 860 -4.80 -32.35 5.64
C ASP A 860 -5.43 -32.52 7.03
N ARG A 861 -4.68 -32.18 8.08
CA ARG A 861 -5.16 -32.06 9.47
C ARG A 861 -5.76 -30.68 9.80
N ASN A 862 -6.06 -29.88 8.77
CA ASN A 862 -6.64 -28.53 8.86
C ASN A 862 -5.80 -27.54 9.70
N LYS A 863 -4.47 -27.69 9.70
CA LYS A 863 -3.52 -26.73 10.31
C LYS A 863 -2.81 -25.91 9.22
N THR A 864 -2.35 -24.72 9.59
CA THR A 864 -1.50 -23.85 8.75
C THR A 864 -0.05 -24.33 8.84
N VAL A 865 0.72 -24.14 7.75
CA VAL A 865 2.16 -24.40 7.78
C VAL A 865 2.86 -23.25 8.51
N MET A 866 3.67 -23.60 9.50
CA MET A 866 4.48 -22.71 10.32
C MET A 866 5.92 -23.25 10.35
N TRP A 867 6.90 -22.36 10.33
CA TRP A 867 8.33 -22.70 10.50
C TRP A 867 9.06 -21.54 11.17
N ARG A 868 10.20 -21.82 11.81
CA ARG A 868 11.12 -20.78 12.26
C ARG A 868 12.22 -20.55 11.23
N THR A 869 12.57 -19.29 10.95
CA THR A 869 13.77 -18.96 10.15
C THR A 869 15.04 -19.20 10.97
N PRO A 870 16.22 -19.32 10.34
CA PRO A 870 17.49 -19.48 11.07
C PRO A 870 17.82 -18.31 12.01
N LEU A 871 17.27 -17.10 11.78
CA LEU A 871 17.37 -15.94 12.67
C LEU A 871 16.23 -15.84 13.72
N GLY A 872 15.47 -16.92 13.93
CA GLY A 872 14.50 -17.00 15.02
C GLY A 872 13.10 -16.45 14.71
N LEU A 873 12.88 -15.78 13.57
CA LEU A 873 11.55 -15.27 13.18
C LEU A 873 10.57 -16.43 12.92
N PRO A 874 9.38 -16.46 13.54
CA PRO A 874 8.35 -17.42 13.19
C PRO A 874 7.54 -16.95 11.98
N ALA A 875 7.50 -17.77 10.93
CA ALA A 875 6.73 -17.53 9.72
C ALA A 875 5.50 -18.47 9.67
N THR A 876 4.34 -17.93 9.34
CA THR A 876 3.06 -18.67 9.31
C THR A 876 2.29 -18.35 8.02
N GLN A 877 1.87 -19.37 7.27
CA GLN A 877 1.14 -19.19 6.01
C GLN A 877 -0.33 -18.75 6.20
N PRO A 878 -0.75 -17.57 5.69
CA PRO A 878 -2.06 -16.98 5.97
C PRO A 878 -3.23 -17.57 5.18
N TYR A 879 -3.05 -18.71 4.51
CA TYR A 879 -4.00 -19.23 3.54
C TYR A 879 -5.12 -20.04 4.19
N LYS A 880 -6.04 -19.36 4.88
CA LYS A 880 -7.29 -19.91 5.40
C LYS A 880 -8.50 -19.51 4.54
N ARG A 881 -9.60 -20.26 4.61
CA ARG A 881 -10.87 -19.88 3.97
C ARG A 881 -11.49 -18.75 4.78
N GLU A 882 -11.81 -17.66 4.09
CA GLU A 882 -12.55 -16.55 4.68
C GLU A 882 -14.04 -16.93 4.82
N GLY A 883 -14.68 -16.51 5.90
CA GLY A 883 -16.13 -16.66 6.08
C GLY A 883 -16.87 -15.44 5.56
N SER A 884 -18.17 -15.56 5.28
CA SER A 884 -18.99 -14.41 4.91
C SER A 884 -19.87 -13.93 6.07
N THR A 885 -19.69 -12.68 6.49
CA THR A 885 -20.61 -11.98 7.42
C THR A 885 -21.43 -10.95 6.65
N CYS A 886 -22.71 -10.80 6.99
CA CYS A 886 -23.52 -9.71 6.44
C CYS A 886 -23.51 -8.49 7.37
N VAL A 887 -23.20 -7.30 6.82
CA VAL A 887 -23.16 -6.03 7.55
C VAL A 887 -24.11 -5.03 6.90
N ARG A 888 -25.12 -4.56 7.64
CA ARG A 888 -25.98 -3.45 7.21
C ARG A 888 -25.30 -2.12 7.55
N THR A 889 -25.10 -1.29 6.52
CA THR A 889 -24.61 0.09 6.61
C THR A 889 -25.73 1.07 6.25
N VAL A 890 -25.47 2.38 6.33
CA VAL A 890 -26.43 3.42 5.92
C VAL A 890 -26.76 3.35 4.42
N LEU A 891 -25.77 2.99 3.58
CA LEU A 891 -25.89 3.02 2.12
C LEU A 891 -26.24 1.67 1.49
N GLN A 892 -25.80 0.55 2.08
CA GLN A 892 -26.11 -0.79 1.55
C GLN A 892 -25.93 -1.91 2.59
N GLN A 893 -26.47 -3.07 2.28
CA GLN A 893 -26.22 -4.33 2.99
C GLN A 893 -25.12 -5.13 2.28
N LEU A 894 -24.00 -5.34 2.97
CA LEU A 894 -22.77 -5.90 2.41
C LEU A 894 -22.56 -7.34 2.89
N ARG A 895 -22.06 -8.23 2.01
CA ARG A 895 -21.40 -9.47 2.44
C ARG A 895 -19.90 -9.20 2.52
N LEU A 896 -19.37 -9.08 3.73
CA LEU A 896 -17.94 -9.05 3.98
C LEU A 896 -17.37 -10.47 3.98
N SER A 897 -16.24 -10.64 3.29
CA SER A 897 -15.26 -11.66 3.68
C SER A 897 -14.65 -11.25 5.02
N VAL A 898 -14.75 -12.10 6.03
CA VAL A 898 -14.13 -11.92 7.35
C VAL A 898 -13.23 -13.12 7.67
N PRO A 899 -12.03 -12.91 8.23
CA PRO A 899 -11.24 -14.01 8.77
C PRO A 899 -12.04 -14.73 9.86
N LEU A 900 -12.27 -16.04 9.73
CA LEU A 900 -12.99 -16.87 10.72
C LEU A 900 -12.16 -17.17 12.00
N GLY A 901 -11.18 -16.31 12.30
CA GLY A 901 -10.22 -16.49 13.38
C GLY A 901 -9.30 -17.70 13.18
N VAL A 902 -8.75 -18.19 14.30
CA VAL A 902 -7.82 -19.34 14.32
C VAL A 902 -8.49 -20.60 13.76
N SER A 903 -9.78 -20.80 14.04
CA SER A 903 -10.63 -21.93 13.61
C SER A 903 -11.03 -21.95 12.12
N ALA A 904 -10.54 -21.00 11.31
CA ALA A 904 -10.87 -20.94 9.88
C ALA A 904 -10.30 -22.17 9.12
N PRO A 905 -11.10 -22.89 8.31
CA PRO A 905 -10.62 -24.07 7.60
C PRO A 905 -9.58 -23.70 6.53
N VAL A 906 -8.49 -24.46 6.42
CA VAL A 906 -7.32 -24.08 5.62
C VAL A 906 -7.52 -24.27 4.12
N GLN A 907 -6.88 -23.43 3.30
CA GLN A 907 -6.85 -23.59 1.85
C GLN A 907 -5.76 -24.58 1.44
N LYS A 908 -5.99 -25.89 1.63
CA LYS A 908 -5.02 -26.98 1.38
C LYS A 908 -4.16 -26.78 0.12
N ARG A 909 -4.79 -26.50 -1.03
CA ARG A 909 -4.10 -26.26 -2.32
C ARG A 909 -3.11 -25.08 -2.22
N ARG A 910 -3.50 -23.96 -1.61
CA ARG A 910 -2.63 -22.77 -1.50
C ARG A 910 -1.49 -22.99 -0.51
N GLN A 911 -1.75 -23.64 0.64
CA GLN A 911 -0.70 -24.00 1.61
C GLN A 911 0.41 -24.81 0.89
N LYS A 912 0.00 -25.90 0.21
CA LYS A 912 0.89 -26.77 -0.60
C LYS A 912 1.68 -26.01 -1.67
N THR A 913 1.03 -25.22 -2.52
CA THR A 913 1.74 -24.57 -3.65
C THR A 913 2.60 -23.39 -3.22
N ALA A 914 2.27 -22.73 -2.11
CA ALA A 914 3.00 -21.55 -1.64
C ALA A 914 4.06 -21.87 -0.57
N PHE A 915 4.17 -23.10 -0.06
CA PHE A 915 5.18 -23.39 0.96
C PHE A 915 6.62 -23.40 0.41
N PRO A 916 6.93 -24.08 -0.71
CA PRO A 916 8.27 -24.00 -1.29
C PRO A 916 8.77 -22.56 -1.52
N PRO A 917 8.01 -21.67 -2.20
CA PRO A 917 8.50 -20.32 -2.41
C PRO A 917 8.53 -19.50 -1.12
N ASN A 918 7.59 -19.66 -0.19
CA ASN A 918 7.64 -18.90 1.06
C ASN A 918 8.84 -19.31 1.94
N TYR A 919 9.27 -20.57 1.90
CA TYR A 919 10.46 -21.05 2.60
C TYR A 919 11.74 -20.46 2.00
N ILE A 920 11.91 -20.50 0.67
CA ILE A 920 13.05 -19.85 0.00
C ILE A 920 13.07 -18.33 0.24
N HIS A 921 11.91 -17.66 0.16
CA HIS A 921 11.76 -16.25 0.55
C HIS A 921 12.03 -15.92 2.03
N SER A 922 12.23 -16.95 2.87
CA SER A 922 12.67 -16.76 4.26
C SER A 922 14.17 -17.01 4.43
N LEU A 923 14.78 -17.77 3.52
CA LEU A 923 16.23 -17.97 3.45
C LEU A 923 16.93 -16.80 2.73
N ASP A 924 16.35 -16.25 1.67
CA ASP A 924 16.89 -15.05 0.99
C ASP A 924 16.93 -13.85 1.94
N SER A 925 15.81 -13.60 2.63
CA SER A 925 15.73 -12.58 3.67
C SER A 925 16.66 -12.84 4.84
N THR A 926 16.91 -14.10 5.20
CA THR A 926 17.87 -14.45 6.26
C THR A 926 19.29 -14.12 5.82
N HIS A 927 19.68 -14.47 4.59
CA HIS A 927 20.99 -14.16 4.04
C HIS A 927 21.23 -12.65 3.91
N MET A 928 20.24 -11.89 3.42
CA MET A 928 20.28 -10.43 3.38
C MET A 928 20.44 -9.83 4.79
N MET A 929 19.72 -10.32 5.79
CA MET A 929 19.83 -9.84 7.19
C MET A 929 21.19 -10.17 7.81
N MET A 930 21.72 -11.38 7.61
CA MET A 930 23.05 -11.76 8.09
C MET A 930 24.14 -10.90 7.43
N THR A 931 24.01 -10.64 6.12
CA THR A 931 24.94 -9.76 5.38
C THR A 931 24.86 -8.33 5.90
N ALA A 932 23.66 -7.78 6.12
CA ALA A 932 23.48 -6.44 6.68
C ALA A 932 24.14 -6.28 8.05
N LEU A 933 24.02 -7.30 8.93
CA LEU A 933 24.69 -7.31 10.23
C LEU A 933 26.22 -7.35 10.11
N GLY A 934 26.76 -8.25 9.29
CA GLY A 934 28.22 -8.32 9.06
C GLY A 934 28.79 -7.04 8.44
N CYS A 935 28.06 -6.41 7.50
CA CYS A 935 28.43 -5.09 6.96
C CYS A 935 28.41 -4.01 8.05
N HIS A 936 27.42 -4.01 8.94
CA HIS A 936 27.37 -3.05 10.06
C HIS A 936 28.54 -3.22 11.03
N GLU A 937 28.90 -4.46 11.37
CA GLU A 937 30.07 -4.78 12.20
C GLU A 937 31.38 -4.32 11.54
N ALA A 938 31.49 -4.47 10.21
CA ALA A 938 32.60 -3.95 9.41
C ALA A 938 32.55 -2.42 9.16
N GLY A 939 31.56 -1.71 9.70
CA GLY A 939 31.39 -0.27 9.51
C GLY A 939 31.02 0.14 8.07
N ILE A 940 30.41 -0.76 7.30
CA ILE A 940 29.98 -0.58 5.90
C ILE A 940 28.51 -0.19 5.85
N GLU A 941 28.16 0.84 5.07
CA GLU A 941 26.76 1.19 4.80
C GLU A 941 26.15 0.20 3.81
N PHE A 942 24.96 -0.31 4.15
CA PHE A 942 24.29 -1.41 3.44
C PHE A 942 22.81 -1.10 3.20
N ALA A 943 22.39 -1.18 1.95
CA ALA A 943 20.99 -1.21 1.57
C ALA A 943 20.68 -2.50 0.78
N GLY A 944 19.43 -2.96 0.82
CA GLY A 944 19.03 -4.24 0.22
C GLY A 944 17.68 -4.19 -0.47
N VAL A 945 17.67 -4.30 -1.80
CA VAL A 945 16.46 -4.55 -2.60
C VAL A 945 16.30 -6.06 -2.76
N HIS A 946 15.95 -6.73 -1.66
CA HIS A 946 15.78 -8.18 -1.55
C HIS A 946 17.03 -9.01 -1.87
N ASP A 947 17.25 -9.32 -3.15
CA ASP A 947 18.37 -10.11 -3.72
C ASP A 947 19.40 -9.24 -4.47
N SER A 948 19.31 -7.92 -4.29
CA SER A 948 20.25 -6.89 -4.77
C SER A 948 20.81 -6.14 -3.57
N PHE A 949 22.13 -6.21 -3.35
CA PHE A 949 22.84 -5.67 -2.18
C PHE A 949 23.68 -4.46 -2.57
N TRP A 950 23.56 -3.34 -1.85
CA TRP A 950 24.11 -2.05 -2.24
C TRP A 950 25.00 -1.46 -1.15
N THR A 951 26.12 -0.88 -1.57
CA THR A 951 27.09 -0.18 -0.71
C THR A 951 27.85 0.89 -1.52
N HIS A 952 28.75 1.65 -0.90
CA HIS A 952 29.65 2.58 -1.61
C HIS A 952 30.62 1.83 -2.50
N ALA A 953 31.02 2.41 -3.63
CA ALA A 953 31.94 1.77 -4.59
C ALA A 953 33.25 1.26 -3.95
N GLY A 954 33.86 2.04 -3.05
CA GLY A 954 35.08 1.65 -2.33
C GLY A 954 34.92 0.54 -1.27
N THR A 955 33.70 0.10 -0.96
CA THR A 955 33.42 -0.99 0.00
C THR A 955 32.80 -2.24 -0.63
N VAL A 956 32.63 -2.28 -1.95
CA VAL A 956 32.01 -3.42 -2.68
C VAL A 956 32.78 -4.72 -2.45
N ASP A 957 34.12 -4.71 -2.53
CA ASP A 957 34.94 -5.91 -2.32
C ASP A 957 34.77 -6.51 -0.91
N SER A 958 34.67 -5.64 0.10
CA SER A 958 34.46 -6.06 1.50
C SER A 958 33.05 -6.60 1.73
N MET A 959 32.02 -5.94 1.18
CA MET A 959 30.65 -6.47 1.18
C MET A 959 30.56 -7.82 0.45
N ASN A 960 31.30 -7.97 -0.66
CA ASN A 960 31.34 -9.20 -1.46
C ASN A 960 32.04 -10.36 -0.73
N ALA A 961 33.00 -10.10 0.14
CA ALA A 961 33.53 -11.12 1.05
C ALA A 961 32.48 -11.53 2.10
N ILE A 962 31.90 -10.55 2.81
CA ILE A 962 30.89 -10.78 3.87
C ILE A 962 29.67 -11.53 3.33
N LEU A 963 29.14 -11.19 2.15
CA LEU A 963 27.96 -11.85 1.61
C LEU A 963 28.22 -13.32 1.25
N ARG A 964 29.45 -13.67 0.82
CA ARG A 964 29.85 -15.05 0.52
C ARG A 964 30.05 -15.85 1.81
N GLU A 965 30.70 -15.25 2.81
CA GLU A 965 30.83 -15.78 4.17
C GLU A 965 29.45 -16.13 4.76
N LYS A 966 28.53 -15.15 4.83
CA LYS A 966 27.21 -15.34 5.44
C LYS A 966 26.29 -16.28 4.66
N PHE A 967 26.44 -16.40 3.33
CA PHE A 967 25.73 -17.43 2.56
C PHE A 967 26.24 -18.84 2.92
N THR A 968 27.56 -19.00 3.03
CA THR A 968 28.20 -20.28 3.36
C THR A 968 27.88 -20.70 4.80
N GLU A 969 27.94 -19.75 5.75
CA GLU A 969 27.55 -19.95 7.16
C GLU A 969 26.07 -20.38 7.29
N LEU A 970 25.19 -19.82 6.45
CA LEU A 970 23.76 -20.16 6.42
C LEU A 970 23.50 -21.59 5.91
N HIS A 971 24.09 -21.96 4.77
CA HIS A 971 23.85 -23.27 4.13
C HIS A 971 24.71 -24.43 4.63
N SER A 972 25.77 -24.13 5.41
CA SER A 972 26.50 -25.15 6.17
C SER A 972 25.66 -25.80 7.27
N LYS A 973 24.61 -25.10 7.74
CA LYS A 973 23.63 -25.64 8.69
C LYS A 973 22.69 -26.61 7.96
N PRO A 974 22.24 -27.72 8.58
CA PRO A 974 21.40 -28.73 7.92
C PRO A 974 19.92 -28.27 7.83
N LEU A 975 19.67 -27.20 7.07
CA LEU A 975 18.41 -26.43 7.06
C LEU A 975 17.15 -27.27 6.79
N LEU A 976 17.20 -28.21 5.84
CA LEU A 976 16.05 -29.09 5.54
C LEU A 976 15.75 -30.07 6.68
N GLN A 977 16.79 -30.55 7.38
CA GLN A 977 16.63 -31.45 8.53
C GLN A 977 16.13 -30.67 9.75
N MET A 978 16.70 -29.49 10.03
CA MET A 978 16.19 -28.57 11.05
C MET A 978 14.70 -28.22 10.84
N LEU A 979 14.29 -28.00 9.58
CA LEU A 979 12.89 -27.78 9.23
C LEU A 979 12.05 -29.04 9.50
N ARG A 980 12.51 -30.23 9.09
CA ARG A 980 11.81 -31.50 9.34
C ARG A 980 11.60 -31.72 10.84
N ASP A 981 12.61 -31.46 11.66
CA ASP A 981 12.57 -31.63 13.12
C ASP A 981 11.71 -30.57 13.83
N ASP A 982 11.63 -29.35 13.29
CA ASP A 982 10.65 -28.33 13.73
C ASP A 982 9.22 -28.77 13.40
N LEU A 983 8.96 -29.21 12.17
CA LEU A 983 7.64 -29.72 11.76
C LEU A 983 7.23 -30.96 12.56
N GLN A 984 8.15 -31.89 12.83
CA GLN A 984 7.90 -33.08 13.65
C GLN A 984 7.53 -32.71 15.09
N ARG A 985 8.24 -31.77 15.72
CA ARG A 985 7.92 -31.27 17.07
C ARG A 985 6.58 -30.54 17.13
N GLN A 986 6.23 -29.75 16.11
CA GLN A 986 4.93 -29.07 16.02
C GLN A 986 3.77 -30.03 15.74
N HIS A 987 4.06 -31.19 15.14
CA HIS A 987 3.06 -32.17 14.70
C HIS A 987 3.47 -33.63 15.00
N PRO A 988 3.59 -34.03 16.28
CA PRO A 988 4.17 -35.33 16.67
C PRO A 988 3.42 -36.56 16.16
N GLY A 989 2.12 -36.43 15.83
CA GLY A 989 1.30 -37.47 15.20
C GLY A 989 1.31 -37.45 13.65
N VAL A 990 2.40 -37.00 13.05
CA VAL A 990 2.65 -36.98 11.60
C VAL A 990 3.98 -37.67 11.35
N ASP A 991 4.02 -38.62 10.42
CA ASP A 991 5.28 -39.09 9.85
C ASP A 991 5.63 -38.21 8.65
N PHE A 992 6.70 -37.42 8.76
CA PHE A 992 7.18 -36.57 7.67
C PHE A 992 8.24 -37.29 6.84
N PRO A 993 8.12 -37.27 5.50
CA PRO A 993 9.05 -37.96 4.60
C PRO A 993 10.50 -37.52 4.87
N PRO A 994 11.48 -38.42 4.71
CA PRO A 994 12.89 -38.09 4.87
C PRO A 994 13.29 -36.93 3.95
N VAL A 995 14.28 -36.16 4.37
CA VAL A 995 14.83 -35.08 3.55
C VAL A 995 15.40 -35.65 2.23
N PRO A 996 15.31 -34.93 1.10
CA PRO A 996 15.95 -35.36 -0.14
C PRO A 996 17.47 -35.52 0.05
N PRO A 997 18.11 -36.48 -0.65
CA PRO A 997 19.56 -36.64 -0.59
C PRO A 997 20.25 -35.38 -1.15
N GLN A 998 21.33 -34.96 -0.50
CA GLN A 998 22.18 -33.88 -0.98
C GLN A 998 23.20 -34.42 -2.00
N GLY A 999 23.58 -33.57 -2.97
CA GLY A 999 24.68 -33.82 -3.88
C GLY A 999 26.05 -33.41 -3.31
N ASN A 1000 27.01 -33.20 -4.22
CA ASN A 1000 28.43 -33.06 -3.90
C ASN A 1000 28.97 -31.62 -4.07
N LEU A 1001 28.11 -30.60 -4.24
CA LEU A 1001 28.56 -29.21 -4.29
C LEU A 1001 29.30 -28.84 -3.00
N ASP A 1002 30.57 -28.46 -3.15
CA ASP A 1002 31.34 -27.80 -2.11
C ASP A 1002 30.80 -26.37 -1.88
N LEU A 1003 30.50 -26.04 -0.63
CA LEU A 1003 30.03 -24.72 -0.24
C LEU A 1003 31.18 -23.74 0.00
N ASP A 1004 32.38 -24.23 0.35
CA ASP A 1004 33.53 -23.36 0.60
C ASP A 1004 34.08 -22.75 -0.71
N ALA A 1005 33.86 -23.43 -1.84
CA ALA A 1005 34.08 -22.89 -3.19
C ALA A 1005 33.35 -21.55 -3.44
N ILE A 1006 32.20 -21.30 -2.79
CA ILE A 1006 31.41 -20.06 -2.94
C ILE A 1006 32.22 -18.83 -2.51
N GLN A 1007 33.16 -18.97 -1.55
CA GLN A 1007 34.05 -17.88 -1.11
C GLN A 1007 34.86 -17.28 -2.27
N LYS A 1008 35.18 -18.09 -3.28
CA LYS A 1008 35.96 -17.69 -4.46
C LYS A 1008 35.08 -17.38 -5.68
N SER A 1009 33.76 -17.48 -5.56
CA SER A 1009 32.86 -17.24 -6.68
C SER A 1009 32.61 -15.75 -6.89
N VAL A 1010 33.35 -15.17 -7.85
CA VAL A 1010 33.25 -13.75 -8.24
C VAL A 1010 31.81 -13.40 -8.62
N TYR A 1011 31.18 -14.19 -9.52
CA TYR A 1011 29.87 -13.89 -10.11
C TYR A 1011 28.66 -14.39 -9.31
N PHE A 1012 28.85 -14.84 -8.08
CA PHE A 1012 27.75 -15.22 -7.18
C PHE A 1012 26.75 -14.06 -7.01
N PHE A 1013 27.29 -12.89 -6.69
CA PHE A 1013 26.65 -11.57 -6.72
C PHE A 1013 27.61 -10.64 -7.50
N SER A 1014 27.16 -9.98 -8.57
CA SER A 1014 28.02 -9.15 -9.45
C SER A 1014 27.26 -8.21 -10.37
#